data_AF-A0AAD9UED4-F1
#
_entry.id   AF-A0AAD9UED4-F1
#
_cell.length_a   1.000
_cell.length_b   1.000
_cell.length_c   1.000
_cell.angle_alpha   90.00
_cell.angle_beta   90.00
_cell.angle_gamma   90.00
#
_symmetry.space_group_name_H-M   'P 1'
#
loop_
_entity.id
_entity.type
_entity.pdbx_description
1 polymer ?
#
loop_
_entity_poly.entity_id
_entity_poly.type
_entity_poly.pdbx_seq_one_letter_code
_entity_poly.pdbx_strand_id
1 'polypeptide(L)'
;MLTNQLGKSNVHLNVSSNQDPRHLVISSMVTHFKVVMQCCHGNQRLQPLMLLIDHPDQMQQSLLPALPDDLINDVRKLLLVARNYWGDNPILWECPNGHPYFIDDCGQPQTVGNCNVCGAVIGGARHTPESGNKPVSEEDRSIGHHLGPARQRSRQPAPERQLSPAQAAILRLLTHMAMYLGANNNPQQVALLIKPGLDVGDVSQFLWEHICCDTEVLVNAVGKSLDDCVLLMNLLMCQFIDVLPATGVRVKEQLLSAEARQEWEVAFTNAYVIPMLTGLDKRLHDANSALVNDERLGDNTLLRELYETETAPVQADDLEHIEEAAAMWCHRTRISIEHLNHELNEHSPDITVMTADVSRSKPYQILQMFLKEPNIVKLQRVLLHRYRRAIDKTRANNLNVSDFIRSLPEDARDEHRMLVDHFAQAWNIVRERLAGAAFGAVRVPKEMCEETVSEGTSLTMLLPSVKGLGVCSLALLHYLAAIQNNFIEEYSRVTKQCCNDRVSVAEATSAHLISYHPEKDLLPLVISCCQYTLTVGKGSTVTYDFTVLQRRIEERFLRHRPLLDARVELMAYREDFTSANIFANLDKHIPQTPLSRAAQKGIQTELQHLPEVTNSLTQLDIAIGFLVSVGGQPDIPLVDFMIKTLGMRSSIHSQQARQHCCLKHVKSLWLLMSHERAKLLARHGQDPFDDIEAKYRETLTDEQIRQLRALLEHVHVDLLLYAIYECSLLQITVKQDPNAEDYIDNQDHPLGYVVSEYLDATEAQPLPVLTSRRFPSDILAKHCLDTWRQILLYTAELQYAGK
;
A
#
# COMPACT_ATOMS: atom_id res chain seq x y z
N MET A 1 -37.23 6.03 32.89
CA MET A 1 -38.19 5.54 31.87
C MET A 1 -39.47 6.36 31.87
N LEU A 2 -40.15 6.51 33.01
CA LEU A 2 -41.45 7.19 33.12
C LEU A 2 -41.49 8.65 32.63
N THR A 3 -40.35 9.35 32.61
CA THR A 3 -40.24 10.75 32.15
C THR A 3 -39.80 10.89 30.69
N ASN A 4 -39.62 9.79 29.94
CA ASN A 4 -39.06 9.78 28.58
C ASN A 4 -37.70 10.52 28.45
N GLN A 5 -36.90 10.50 29.52
CA GLN A 5 -35.56 11.11 29.58
C GLN A 5 -34.47 10.06 29.76
N LEU A 6 -34.69 8.85 29.23
CA LEU A 6 -33.78 7.71 29.37
C LEU A 6 -32.38 8.00 28.82
N GLY A 7 -32.30 8.80 27.75
CA GLY A 7 -31.06 9.24 27.13
C GLY A 7 -30.44 10.51 27.72
N LYS A 8 -31.07 11.20 28.68
CA LYS A 8 -30.64 12.55 29.11
C LYS A 8 -30.39 13.49 27.90
N SER A 9 -29.13 13.72 27.53
CA SER A 9 -28.69 14.51 26.37
C SER A 9 -28.84 13.77 25.03
N ASN A 10 -28.95 12.44 25.05
CA ASN A 10 -29.05 11.63 23.85
C ASN A 10 -30.50 11.50 23.38
N VAL A 11 -30.81 12.25 22.32
CA VAL A 11 -32.16 12.32 21.74
C VAL A 11 -32.64 10.98 21.16
N HIS A 12 -31.73 10.08 20.77
CA HIS A 12 -32.10 8.81 20.11
C HIS A 12 -32.81 7.81 21.03
N LEU A 13 -32.66 7.93 22.35
CA LEU A 13 -33.36 7.07 23.34
C LEU A 13 -34.70 7.66 23.81
N ASN A 14 -35.11 8.81 23.29
CA ASN A 14 -36.41 9.40 23.61
C ASN A 14 -37.44 8.89 22.62
N VAL A 15 -38.59 8.43 23.11
CA VAL A 15 -39.68 7.88 22.29
C VAL A 15 -40.61 9.01 21.83
N SER A 16 -40.98 9.05 20.55
CA SER A 16 -41.98 9.97 20.01
C SER A 16 -42.91 9.27 19.02
N SER A 17 -44.13 9.80 18.83
CA SER A 17 -45.21 9.12 18.09
C SER A 17 -44.97 8.96 16.58
N ASN A 18 -44.01 9.70 16.00
CA ASN A 18 -43.72 9.71 14.56
C ASN A 18 -42.30 9.21 14.24
N GLN A 19 -41.66 8.49 15.16
CA GLN A 19 -40.33 7.92 14.92
C GLN A 19 -40.39 6.76 13.94
N ASP A 20 -39.33 6.63 13.16
CA ASP A 20 -39.11 5.50 12.27
C ASP A 20 -39.17 4.19 13.08
N PRO A 21 -39.96 3.17 12.66
CA PRO A 21 -40.06 1.90 13.38
C PRO A 21 -38.71 1.22 13.60
N ARG A 22 -37.77 1.31 12.65
CA ARG A 22 -36.43 0.71 12.83
C ARG A 22 -35.67 1.41 13.96
N HIS A 23 -35.74 2.73 14.03
CA HIS A 23 -35.18 3.50 15.13
C HIS A 23 -35.76 3.07 16.49
N LEU A 24 -37.08 2.86 16.58
CA LEU A 24 -37.74 2.43 17.81
C LEU A 24 -37.27 1.05 18.28
N VAL A 25 -37.16 0.09 17.36
CA VAL A 25 -36.71 -1.27 17.67
C VAL A 25 -35.25 -1.26 18.17
N ILE A 26 -34.36 -0.54 17.49
CA ILE A 26 -32.95 -0.40 17.91
C ILE A 26 -32.85 0.33 19.26
N SER A 27 -33.61 1.42 19.45
CA SER A 27 -33.64 2.15 20.73
C SER A 27 -34.13 1.27 21.89
N SER A 28 -35.12 0.41 21.63
CA SER A 28 -35.63 -0.55 22.62
C SER A 28 -34.55 -1.56 23.02
N MET A 29 -33.81 -2.10 22.05
CA MET A 29 -32.67 -2.99 22.29
C MET A 29 -31.59 -2.31 23.16
N VAL A 30 -31.20 -1.08 22.84
CA VAL A 30 -30.20 -0.32 23.64
C VAL A 30 -30.72 -0.02 25.05
N THR A 31 -32.03 0.24 25.18
CA THR A 31 -32.67 0.45 26.49
C THR A 31 -32.67 -0.83 27.31
N HIS A 32 -32.97 -1.99 26.71
CA HIS A 32 -32.89 -3.28 27.38
C HIS A 32 -31.45 -3.58 27.83
N PHE A 33 -30.46 -3.33 26.97
CA PHE A 33 -29.05 -3.48 27.33
C PHE A 33 -28.70 -2.66 28.57
N LYS A 34 -29.09 -1.39 28.62
CA LYS A 34 -28.88 -0.53 29.80
C LYS A 34 -29.46 -1.14 31.07
N VAL A 35 -30.69 -1.67 31.01
CA VAL A 35 -31.36 -2.27 32.18
C VAL A 35 -30.63 -3.53 32.64
N VAL A 36 -30.30 -4.42 31.70
CA VAL A 36 -29.63 -5.69 31.99
C VAL A 36 -28.26 -5.44 32.64
N MET A 37 -27.48 -4.50 32.11
CA MET A 37 -26.17 -4.16 32.67
C MET A 37 -26.26 -3.64 34.12
N GLN A 38 -27.35 -2.96 34.48
CA GLN A 38 -27.65 -2.54 35.87
C GLN A 38 -28.08 -3.69 36.79
N CYS A 39 -28.49 -4.84 36.23
CA CYS A 39 -28.85 -6.02 37.02
C CYS A 39 -27.65 -6.95 37.25
N CYS A 40 -26.57 -6.81 36.47
CA CYS A 40 -25.48 -7.79 36.40
C CYS A 40 -24.16 -7.36 37.06
N HIS A 41 -24.18 -6.48 38.08
CA HIS A 41 -22.99 -5.87 38.72
C HIS A 41 -21.95 -6.86 39.32
N GLY A 42 -22.24 -8.16 39.39
CA GLY A 42 -21.32 -9.20 39.89
C GLY A 42 -20.69 -10.08 38.80
N ASN A 43 -21.01 -9.85 37.52
CA ASN A 43 -20.57 -10.72 36.43
C ASN A 43 -19.25 -10.22 35.83
N GLN A 44 -18.13 -10.84 36.23
CA GLN A 44 -16.77 -10.43 35.79
C GLN A 44 -16.59 -10.41 34.27
N ARG A 45 -17.34 -11.22 33.51
CA ARG A 45 -17.24 -11.23 32.04
C ARG A 45 -17.86 -9.98 31.40
N LEU A 46 -18.80 -9.32 32.08
CA LEU A 46 -19.43 -8.09 31.58
C LEU A 46 -18.66 -6.83 31.98
N GLN A 47 -17.67 -6.97 32.86
CA GLN A 47 -16.97 -5.86 33.49
C GLN A 47 -16.34 -4.87 32.49
N PRO A 48 -15.67 -5.29 31.38
CA PRO A 48 -15.17 -4.31 30.41
C PRO A 48 -16.27 -3.47 29.75
N LEU A 49 -17.46 -4.05 29.49
CA LEU A 49 -18.61 -3.32 28.95
C LEU A 49 -19.21 -2.39 30.02
N MET A 50 -19.26 -2.82 31.29
CA MET A 50 -19.69 -1.98 32.40
C MET A 50 -18.76 -0.78 32.61
N LEU A 51 -17.44 -0.98 32.52
CA LEU A 51 -16.47 0.11 32.62
C LEU A 51 -16.66 1.13 31.48
N LEU A 52 -16.96 0.70 30.25
CA LEU A 52 -17.29 1.63 29.17
C LEU A 52 -18.55 2.47 29.45
N ILE A 53 -19.51 1.94 30.22
CA ILE A 53 -20.75 2.63 30.59
C ILE A 53 -20.53 3.57 31.78
N ASP A 54 -19.93 3.09 32.86
CA ASP A 54 -19.89 3.79 34.14
C ASP A 54 -18.58 4.60 34.33
N HIS A 55 -17.45 4.07 33.87
CA HIS A 55 -16.10 4.61 34.09
C HIS A 55 -15.21 4.60 32.82
N PRO A 56 -15.62 5.29 31.73
CA PRO A 56 -14.85 5.29 30.48
C PRO A 56 -13.45 5.92 30.61
N ASP A 57 -13.18 6.68 31.68
CA ASP A 57 -11.85 7.15 32.06
C ASP A 57 -10.88 5.99 32.36
N GLN A 58 -11.38 4.86 32.87
CA GLN A 58 -10.57 3.68 33.16
C GLN A 58 -10.26 2.83 31.92
N MET A 59 -10.95 3.09 30.80
CA MET A 59 -10.81 2.35 29.55
C MET A 59 -9.91 3.07 28.52
N GLN A 60 -9.34 4.23 28.87
CA GLN A 60 -8.57 5.08 27.93
C GLN A 60 -7.38 4.38 27.27
N GLN A 61 -6.78 3.42 27.99
CA GLN A 61 -5.64 2.63 27.54
C GLN A 61 -6.03 1.20 27.12
N SER A 62 -7.33 0.94 26.97
CA SER A 62 -7.82 -0.39 26.63
C SER A 62 -7.94 -0.58 25.11
N LEU A 63 -7.61 -1.78 24.69
CA LEU A 63 -7.87 -2.33 23.36
C LEU A 63 -9.34 -2.76 23.32
N LEU A 64 -10.18 -2.01 22.62
CA LEU A 64 -11.61 -2.29 22.64
C LEU A 64 -11.93 -3.60 21.89
N PRO A 65 -12.93 -4.37 22.36
CA PRO A 65 -13.28 -5.65 21.74
C PRO A 65 -13.83 -5.52 20.32
N ALA A 66 -13.61 -6.56 19.52
CA ALA A 66 -14.08 -6.70 18.15
C ALA A 66 -13.72 -5.51 17.24
N LEU A 67 -12.67 -4.76 17.57
CA LEU A 67 -12.03 -3.82 16.65
C LEU A 67 -10.87 -4.51 15.92
N PRO A 68 -10.52 -4.10 14.69
CA PRO A 68 -9.35 -4.60 13.98
C PRO A 68 -8.05 -4.41 14.79
N ASP A 69 -7.07 -5.28 14.58
CA ASP A 69 -5.71 -5.05 15.09
C ASP A 69 -5.01 -3.97 14.25
N ASP A 70 -4.09 -3.20 14.83
CA ASP A 70 -3.27 -2.26 14.05
C ASP A 70 -2.33 -3.05 13.13
N LEU A 71 -2.47 -2.78 11.83
CA LEU A 71 -1.65 -3.34 10.76
C LEU A 71 -0.13 -3.10 11.00
N ILE A 72 0.23 -2.05 11.74
CA ILE A 72 1.63 -1.76 12.11
C ILE A 72 2.23 -2.86 13.00
N ASN A 73 1.43 -3.52 13.85
CA ASN A 73 1.90 -4.65 14.66
C ASN A 73 2.10 -5.92 13.83
N ASP A 74 1.28 -6.16 12.81
CA ASP A 74 1.48 -7.26 11.86
C ASP A 74 2.69 -7.01 10.95
N VAL A 75 2.89 -5.77 10.50
CA VAL A 75 4.12 -5.35 9.81
C VAL A 75 5.34 -5.51 10.73
N ARG A 76 5.25 -5.15 12.02
CA ARG A 76 6.32 -5.37 13.02
C ARG A 76 6.62 -6.86 13.23
N LYS A 77 5.60 -7.73 13.28
CA LYS A 77 5.77 -9.20 13.35
C LYS A 77 6.42 -9.75 12.07
N LEU A 78 6.00 -9.28 10.89
CA LEU A 78 6.63 -9.63 9.61
C LEU A 78 8.10 -9.17 9.54
N LEU A 79 8.43 -8.02 10.12
CA LEU A 79 9.80 -7.50 10.22
C LEU A 79 10.65 -8.29 11.24
N LEU A 80 10.06 -8.76 12.34
CA LEU A 80 10.72 -9.69 13.27
C LEU A 80 11.04 -11.04 12.64
N VAL A 81 10.24 -11.49 11.65
CA VAL A 81 10.56 -12.67 10.83
C VAL A 81 11.70 -12.36 9.85
N ALA A 82 11.72 -11.16 9.26
CA ALA A 82 12.81 -10.70 8.38
C ALA A 82 14.17 -10.60 9.11
N ARG A 83 14.17 -10.26 10.41
CA ARG A 83 15.35 -10.24 11.31
C ARG A 83 16.16 -11.55 11.26
N ASN A 84 15.48 -12.70 11.14
CA ASN A 84 16.14 -14.01 11.11
C ASN A 84 16.81 -14.33 9.75
N TYR A 85 16.48 -13.59 8.70
CA TYR A 85 16.99 -13.84 7.34
C TYR A 85 18.08 -12.85 6.90
N TRP A 86 18.08 -11.61 7.39
CA TRP A 86 18.92 -10.53 6.85
C TRP A 86 19.93 -9.92 7.84
N GLY A 87 19.80 -10.17 9.15
CA GLY A 87 20.78 -9.75 10.16
C GLY A 87 20.64 -8.32 10.70
N ASP A 88 19.66 -7.53 10.22
CA ASP A 88 19.45 -6.13 10.60
C ASP A 88 18.50 -5.96 11.81
N ASN A 89 18.57 -4.82 12.51
CA ASN A 89 17.77 -4.52 13.71
C ASN A 89 16.95 -3.20 13.58
N PRO A 90 15.97 -3.13 12.65
CA PRO A 90 15.21 -1.90 12.40
C PRO A 90 14.27 -1.54 13.56
N ILE A 91 14.26 -0.26 13.96
CA ILE A 91 13.39 0.30 15.02
C ILE A 91 12.49 1.38 14.43
N LEU A 92 11.21 1.38 14.84
CA LEU A 92 10.23 2.38 14.43
C LEU A 92 10.30 3.60 15.38
N TRP A 93 10.31 4.82 14.82
CA TRP A 93 10.35 6.12 15.52
C TRP A 93 9.15 7.00 15.15
N GLU A 94 8.77 7.97 15.98
CA GLU A 94 7.78 9.02 15.70
C GLU A 94 8.44 10.39 15.63
N CYS A 95 7.99 11.20 14.66
CA CYS A 95 8.33 12.61 14.60
C CYS A 95 7.62 13.41 15.72
N PRO A 96 7.97 14.70 15.93
CA PRO A 96 7.31 15.55 16.92
C PRO A 96 5.78 15.65 16.79
N ASN A 97 5.24 15.36 15.60
CA ASN A 97 3.81 15.38 15.29
C ASN A 97 3.16 13.97 15.24
N GLY A 98 3.84 12.91 15.71
CA GLY A 98 3.25 11.56 15.84
C GLY A 98 3.27 10.65 14.60
N HIS A 99 3.82 11.13 13.47
CA HIS A 99 3.98 10.31 12.26
C HIS A 99 5.16 9.34 12.40
N PRO A 100 4.97 8.04 12.11
CA PRO A 100 6.02 7.04 12.30
C PRO A 100 6.98 6.98 11.10
N TYR A 101 8.27 6.82 11.35
CA TYR A 101 9.35 6.60 10.40
C TYR A 101 10.31 5.51 10.91
N PHE A 102 11.10 4.90 10.03
CA PHE A 102 11.98 3.79 10.40
C PHE A 102 13.44 4.22 10.42
N ILE A 103 14.21 3.57 11.30
CA ILE A 103 15.67 3.64 11.31
C ILE A 103 16.20 2.21 11.19
N ASP A 104 17.05 1.98 10.18
CA ASP A 104 17.65 0.70 9.82
C ASP A 104 18.94 0.40 10.60
N ASP A 105 19.67 -0.65 10.19
CA ASP A 105 20.93 -1.17 10.76
C ASP A 105 20.91 -1.45 12.28
N CYS A 106 21.15 -0.41 13.08
CA CYS A 106 21.28 -0.46 14.53
C CYS A 106 20.05 0.07 15.29
N GLY A 107 19.06 0.63 14.57
CA GLY A 107 17.80 1.15 15.12
C GLY A 107 17.92 2.48 15.86
N GLN A 108 19.08 3.14 15.80
CA GLN A 108 19.35 4.42 16.46
C GLN A 108 19.64 5.53 15.43
N PRO A 109 19.18 6.78 15.64
CA PRO A 109 19.31 7.84 14.66
C PRO A 109 20.78 8.20 14.37
N GLN A 110 21.21 8.00 13.12
CA GLN A 110 22.55 8.36 12.63
C GLN A 110 22.51 9.54 11.66
N THR A 111 21.37 9.75 11.00
CA THR A 111 21.13 10.82 10.05
C THR A 111 19.87 11.61 10.44
N VAL A 112 19.87 12.89 10.10
CA VAL A 112 18.72 13.79 10.22
C VAL A 112 18.03 13.87 8.87
N GLY A 113 16.70 13.86 8.85
CA GLY A 113 15.89 14.04 7.64
C GLY A 113 14.57 14.71 7.97
N ASN A 114 13.65 14.78 7.00
CA ASN A 114 12.35 15.42 7.21
C ASN A 114 11.19 14.40 7.18
N CYS A 115 10.20 14.61 8.05
CA CYS A 115 9.00 13.79 8.07
C CYS A 115 8.20 13.98 6.78
N ASN A 116 8.02 12.90 6.03
CA ASN A 116 7.31 12.91 4.74
C ASN A 116 5.82 13.30 4.84
N VAL A 117 5.26 13.33 6.05
CA VAL A 117 3.84 13.66 6.31
C VAL A 117 3.67 15.13 6.72
N CYS A 118 4.49 15.61 7.66
CA CYS A 118 4.32 16.95 8.26
C CYS A 118 5.50 17.90 8.08
N GLY A 119 6.59 17.46 7.44
CA GLY A 119 7.80 18.25 7.26
C GLY A 119 8.63 18.51 8.52
N ALA A 120 8.22 18.00 9.69
CA ALA A 120 8.99 18.14 10.93
C ALA A 120 10.31 17.37 10.84
N VAL A 121 11.37 17.89 11.46
CA VAL A 121 12.69 17.25 11.50
C VAL A 121 12.60 15.88 12.20
N ILE A 122 13.13 14.84 11.56
CA ILE A 122 13.20 13.45 12.04
C ILE A 122 14.63 12.93 12.08
N GLY A 123 14.84 11.82 12.80
CA GLY A 123 16.16 11.21 12.95
C GLY A 123 17.01 11.94 13.99
N GLY A 124 18.32 12.03 13.73
CA GLY A 124 19.31 12.51 14.69
C GLY A 124 20.74 12.16 14.31
N ALA A 125 21.72 12.78 14.97
CA ALA A 125 23.14 12.53 14.69
C ALA A 125 23.78 11.73 15.83
N ARG A 126 24.71 10.82 15.50
CA ARG A 126 25.52 10.06 16.47
C ARG A 126 24.66 9.32 17.53
N HIS A 127 23.61 8.63 17.10
CA HIS A 127 22.65 7.94 17.97
C HIS A 127 21.85 8.85 18.92
N THR A 128 21.80 10.16 18.65
CA THR A 128 21.05 11.11 19.47
C THR A 128 19.92 11.70 18.63
N PRO A 129 18.64 11.47 19.01
CA PRO A 129 17.50 11.98 18.25
C PRO A 129 17.38 13.51 18.33
N GLU A 130 16.89 14.12 17.26
CA GLU A 130 16.49 15.52 17.23
C GLU A 130 15.27 15.79 18.12
N SER A 131 15.11 17.03 18.59
CA SER A 131 14.09 17.38 19.59
C SER A 131 12.68 16.97 19.18
N GLY A 132 11.97 16.26 20.06
CA GLY A 132 10.60 15.76 19.83
C GLY A 132 10.51 14.44 19.05
N ASN A 133 11.64 13.92 18.54
CA ASN A 133 11.69 12.57 18.00
C ASN A 133 11.81 11.55 19.13
N LYS A 134 10.98 10.52 19.07
CA LYS A 134 10.95 9.45 20.06
C LYS A 134 10.79 8.11 19.36
N PRO A 135 11.39 7.01 19.86
CA PRO A 135 11.02 5.70 19.35
C PRO A 135 9.49 5.54 19.49
N VAL A 136 8.83 4.91 18.51
CA VAL A 136 7.41 4.59 18.66
C VAL A 136 7.31 3.77 19.93
N SER A 137 6.56 4.31 20.88
CA SER A 137 6.23 3.62 22.11
C SER A 137 5.67 2.25 21.74
N GLU A 138 5.96 1.22 22.52
CA GLU A 138 5.28 -0.08 22.37
C GLU A 138 3.76 0.02 22.67
N GLU A 139 3.26 1.21 23.01
CA GLU A 139 1.84 1.51 23.13
C GLU A 139 1.11 1.31 21.79
N ASP A 140 0.32 0.25 21.78
CA ASP A 140 -0.48 -0.27 20.68
C ASP A 140 -1.44 0.82 20.15
N ARG A 141 -1.28 1.25 18.88
CA ARG A 141 -2.18 2.26 18.29
C ARG A 141 -3.60 1.72 18.04
N SER A 142 -3.86 0.46 18.36
CA SER A 142 -5.21 -0.09 18.45
C SER A 142 -5.92 0.21 19.79
N ILE A 143 -5.28 0.96 20.70
CA ILE A 143 -5.90 1.51 21.92
C ILE A 143 -7.06 2.46 21.56
N GLY A 144 -8.19 2.27 22.22
CA GLY A 144 -9.41 3.04 21.98
C GLY A 144 -10.16 2.62 20.70
N HIS A 145 -11.07 3.48 20.25
CA HIS A 145 -11.92 3.28 19.07
C HIS A 145 -11.30 3.94 17.84
N HIS A 146 -11.07 3.19 16.77
CA HIS A 146 -10.32 3.65 15.59
C HIS A 146 -10.97 3.26 14.25
N LEU A 147 -12.30 3.10 14.21
CA LEU A 147 -13.03 2.67 13.00
C LEU A 147 -13.38 3.79 12.01
N GLY A 148 -13.05 5.05 12.31
CA GLY A 148 -13.49 6.21 11.51
C GLY A 148 -15.03 6.33 11.41
N PRO A 149 -15.55 7.14 10.48
CA PRO A 149 -16.99 7.35 10.31
C PRO A 149 -17.77 6.11 9.86
N ALA A 150 -18.89 5.80 10.52
CA ALA A 150 -19.72 4.63 10.23
C ALA A 150 -20.16 4.52 8.76
N ARG A 151 -20.46 5.64 8.09
CA ARG A 151 -20.87 5.67 6.68
C ARG A 151 -19.85 5.06 5.72
N GLN A 152 -18.56 5.11 6.04
CA GLN A 152 -17.47 4.58 5.22
C GLN A 152 -17.25 3.07 5.46
N ARG A 153 -17.87 2.49 6.50
CA ARG A 153 -17.69 1.08 6.84
C ARG A 153 -18.43 0.17 5.85
N SER A 154 -17.80 -0.95 5.53
CA SER A 154 -18.46 -2.03 4.80
C SER A 154 -19.58 -2.65 5.62
N ARG A 155 -20.71 -2.94 4.99
CA ARG A 155 -21.85 -3.70 5.59
C ARG A 155 -21.65 -5.21 5.46
N GLN A 156 -20.56 -5.62 4.83
CA GLN A 156 -20.21 -7.03 4.68
C GLN A 156 -19.63 -7.55 5.99
N PRO A 157 -20.18 -8.65 6.55
CA PRO A 157 -19.71 -9.21 7.80
C PRO A 157 -18.30 -9.76 7.62
N ALA A 158 -17.42 -9.48 8.59
CA ALA A 158 -16.03 -9.90 8.57
C ALA A 158 -15.65 -10.51 9.92
N PRO A 159 -14.84 -11.59 9.92
CA PRO A 159 -14.28 -12.14 11.15
C PRO A 159 -13.25 -11.17 11.75
N GLU A 160 -13.02 -11.27 13.06
CA GLU A 160 -11.99 -10.52 13.78
C GLU A 160 -11.22 -11.49 14.68
N ARG A 161 -9.91 -11.69 14.43
CA ARG A 161 -9.08 -12.66 15.15
C ARG A 161 -9.70 -14.07 15.14
N GLN A 162 -10.10 -14.59 16.31
CA GLN A 162 -10.72 -15.91 16.48
C GLN A 162 -12.26 -15.86 16.43
N LEU A 163 -12.84 -14.67 16.26
CA LEU A 163 -14.28 -14.47 16.23
C LEU A 163 -14.85 -14.76 14.83
N SER A 164 -15.93 -15.52 14.76
CA SER A 164 -16.75 -15.62 13.56
C SER A 164 -17.38 -14.27 13.20
N PRO A 165 -17.83 -14.05 11.96
CA PRO A 165 -18.44 -12.77 11.58
C PRO A 165 -19.66 -12.39 12.45
N ALA A 166 -20.49 -13.36 12.83
CA ALA A 166 -21.62 -13.13 13.73
C ALA A 166 -21.16 -12.79 15.15
N GLN A 167 -20.15 -13.49 15.68
CA GLN A 167 -19.59 -13.21 17.00
C GLN A 167 -18.96 -11.81 17.06
N ALA A 168 -18.20 -11.42 16.03
CA ALA A 168 -17.60 -10.11 15.92
C ALA A 168 -18.65 -9.00 15.80
N ALA A 169 -19.72 -9.22 15.01
CA ALA A 169 -20.83 -8.28 14.89
C ALA A 169 -21.56 -8.07 16.22
N ILE A 170 -21.88 -9.14 16.95
CA ILE A 170 -22.54 -9.09 18.26
C ILE A 170 -21.66 -8.32 19.26
N LEU A 171 -20.39 -8.69 19.39
CA LEU A 171 -19.47 -8.05 20.34
C LEU A 171 -19.25 -6.57 20.01
N ARG A 172 -19.05 -6.22 18.74
CA ARG A 172 -18.86 -4.83 18.32
C ARG A 172 -20.10 -3.99 18.59
N LEU A 173 -21.29 -4.53 18.32
CA LEU A 173 -22.56 -3.90 18.62
C LEU A 173 -22.71 -3.64 20.12
N LEU A 174 -22.42 -4.63 20.98
CA LEU A 174 -22.43 -4.45 22.44
C LEU A 174 -21.43 -3.39 22.91
N THR A 175 -20.21 -3.37 22.35
CA THR A 175 -19.19 -2.36 22.66
C THR A 175 -19.67 -0.95 22.31
N HIS A 176 -20.26 -0.75 21.13
CA HIS A 176 -20.80 0.56 20.75
C HIS A 176 -22.03 0.95 21.58
N MET A 177 -22.91 0.01 21.93
CA MET A 177 -24.00 0.28 22.87
C MET A 177 -23.45 0.73 24.24
N ALA A 178 -22.41 0.08 24.75
CA ALA A 178 -21.78 0.43 26.02
C ALA A 178 -21.15 1.83 25.97
N MET A 179 -20.37 2.13 24.93
CA MET A 179 -19.79 3.47 24.72
C MET A 179 -20.87 4.54 24.57
N TYR A 180 -21.94 4.26 23.83
CA TYR A 180 -23.07 5.17 23.62
C TYR A 180 -23.78 5.48 24.94
N LEU A 181 -23.97 4.47 25.78
CA LEU A 181 -24.52 4.64 27.12
C LEU A 181 -23.56 5.41 28.04
N GLY A 182 -22.26 5.18 27.96
CA GLY A 182 -21.23 5.93 28.69
C GLY A 182 -21.18 7.40 28.30
N ALA A 183 -21.40 7.71 27.03
CA ALA A 183 -21.46 9.08 26.52
C ALA A 183 -22.62 9.90 27.14
N ASN A 184 -23.69 9.24 27.64
CA ASN A 184 -24.76 9.93 28.37
C ASN A 184 -24.29 10.58 29.68
N ASN A 185 -23.27 10.01 30.31
CA ASN A 185 -22.81 10.43 31.64
C ASN A 185 -21.45 11.12 31.56
N ASN A 186 -20.54 10.63 30.71
CA ASN A 186 -19.15 11.07 30.62
C ASN A 186 -18.73 11.32 29.15
N PRO A 187 -19.41 12.22 28.40
CA PRO A 187 -19.18 12.39 26.97
C PRO A 187 -17.75 12.83 26.64
N GLN A 188 -17.09 13.60 27.53
CA GLN A 188 -15.69 13.99 27.36
C GLN A 188 -14.74 12.79 27.40
N GLN A 189 -14.97 11.85 28.31
CA GLN A 189 -14.12 10.66 28.43
C GLN A 189 -14.34 9.72 27.25
N VAL A 190 -15.58 9.58 26.78
CA VAL A 190 -15.86 8.78 25.56
C VAL A 190 -15.29 9.45 24.31
N ALA A 191 -15.30 10.78 24.21
CA ALA A 191 -14.65 11.50 23.11
C ALA A 191 -13.14 11.18 23.04
N LEU A 192 -12.47 11.08 24.20
CA LEU A 192 -11.05 10.74 24.28
C LEU A 192 -10.74 9.29 23.87
N LEU A 193 -11.71 8.36 24.02
CA LEU A 193 -11.58 6.99 23.54
C LEU A 193 -11.57 6.90 22.01
N ILE A 194 -12.20 7.84 21.31
CA ILE A 194 -12.33 7.82 19.84
C ILE A 194 -11.10 8.45 19.18
N LYS A 195 -10.58 7.80 18.13
CA LYS A 195 -9.38 8.17 17.38
C LYS A 195 -9.69 8.26 15.87
N PRO A 196 -9.33 9.37 15.19
CA PRO A 196 -8.86 10.63 15.76
C PRO A 196 -9.92 11.26 16.68
N GLY A 197 -9.49 12.12 17.60
CA GLY A 197 -10.36 12.73 18.62
C GLY A 197 -11.56 13.43 17.98
N LEU A 198 -12.74 13.24 18.57
CA LEU A 198 -14.01 13.79 18.09
C LEU A 198 -14.49 14.90 19.02
N ASP A 199 -15.17 15.89 18.47
CA ASP A 199 -15.84 16.91 19.27
C ASP A 199 -16.94 16.29 20.14
N VAL A 200 -17.03 16.75 21.40
CA VAL A 200 -17.93 16.19 22.41
C VAL A 200 -19.39 16.21 21.98
N GLY A 201 -19.80 17.19 21.19
CA GLY A 201 -21.16 17.32 20.66
C GLY A 201 -21.54 16.24 19.64
N ASP A 202 -20.55 15.66 18.95
CA ASP A 202 -20.77 14.72 17.85
C ASP A 202 -20.69 13.24 18.30
N VAL A 203 -20.16 12.97 19.50
CA VAL A 203 -19.94 11.61 20.04
C VAL A 203 -21.19 10.74 19.99
N SER A 204 -22.32 11.27 20.45
CA SER A 204 -23.57 10.51 20.52
C SER A 204 -24.12 10.18 19.14
N GLN A 205 -24.02 11.12 18.19
CA GLN A 205 -24.45 10.87 16.81
C GLN A 205 -23.54 9.85 16.14
N PHE A 206 -22.22 10.01 16.29
CA PHE A 206 -21.21 9.09 15.78
C PHE A 206 -21.48 7.65 16.26
N LEU A 207 -21.61 7.43 17.57
CA LEU A 207 -21.83 6.09 18.13
C LEU A 207 -23.19 5.50 17.73
N TRP A 208 -24.23 6.33 17.58
CA TRP A 208 -25.53 5.88 17.09
C TRP A 208 -25.47 5.37 15.65
N GLU A 209 -24.78 6.08 14.76
CA GLU A 209 -24.55 5.63 13.39
C GLU A 209 -23.79 4.30 13.35
N HIS A 210 -22.84 4.09 14.27
CA HIS A 210 -22.16 2.80 14.42
C HIS A 210 -23.09 1.68 14.89
N ILE A 211 -24.01 1.93 15.83
CA ILE A 211 -25.01 0.95 16.29
C ILE A 211 -25.94 0.55 15.14
N CYS A 212 -26.44 1.50 14.35
CA CYS A 212 -27.24 1.22 13.16
C CYS A 212 -26.45 0.38 12.14
N CYS A 213 -25.21 0.78 11.84
CA CYS A 213 -24.33 0.05 10.92
C CYS A 213 -24.06 -1.38 11.40
N ASP A 214 -23.80 -1.59 12.70
CA ASP A 214 -23.52 -2.92 13.24
C ASP A 214 -24.76 -3.81 13.25
N THR A 215 -25.95 -3.22 13.38
CA THR A 215 -27.22 -3.95 13.27
C THR A 215 -27.43 -4.47 11.84
N GLU A 216 -27.11 -3.67 10.82
CA GLU A 216 -27.10 -4.12 9.41
C GLU A 216 -26.06 -5.23 9.17
N VAL A 217 -24.86 -5.08 9.73
CA VAL A 217 -23.80 -6.09 9.65
C VAL A 217 -24.25 -7.40 10.32
N LEU A 218 -24.93 -7.32 11.47
CA LEU A 218 -25.46 -8.49 12.18
C LEU A 218 -26.54 -9.22 11.37
N VAL A 219 -27.47 -8.48 10.76
CA VAL A 219 -28.48 -9.02 9.83
C VAL A 219 -27.82 -9.82 8.72
N ASN A 220 -26.77 -9.27 8.12
CA ASN A 220 -26.02 -9.95 7.06
C ASN A 220 -25.20 -11.15 7.59
N ALA A 221 -24.67 -11.06 8.81
CA ALA A 221 -23.83 -12.10 9.41
C ALA A 221 -24.63 -13.35 9.81
N VAL A 222 -25.83 -13.17 10.35
CA VAL A 222 -26.70 -14.26 10.84
C VAL A 222 -27.67 -14.73 9.73
N GLY A 223 -27.95 -13.88 8.74
CA GLY A 223 -28.87 -14.20 7.65
C GLY A 223 -30.33 -14.22 8.08
N LYS A 224 -30.70 -13.37 9.04
CA LYS A 224 -32.06 -13.27 9.62
C LYS A 224 -32.65 -11.87 9.46
N SER A 225 -33.93 -11.71 9.75
CA SER A 225 -34.59 -10.40 9.69
C SER A 225 -34.03 -9.46 10.77
N LEU A 226 -34.29 -8.14 10.62
CA LEU A 226 -33.96 -7.16 11.65
C LEU A 226 -34.60 -7.52 13.00
N ASP A 227 -35.87 -7.93 12.98
CA ASP A 227 -36.64 -8.26 14.17
C ASP A 227 -36.06 -9.51 14.86
N ASP A 228 -35.70 -10.54 14.09
CA ASP A 228 -35.02 -11.73 14.61
C ASP A 228 -33.64 -11.40 15.21
N CYS A 229 -32.86 -10.53 14.57
CA CYS A 229 -31.55 -10.12 15.09
C CYS A 229 -31.69 -9.32 16.39
N VAL A 230 -32.71 -8.47 16.50
CA VAL A 230 -33.01 -7.73 17.73
C VAL A 230 -33.53 -8.68 18.82
N LEU A 231 -34.37 -9.66 18.47
CA LEU A 231 -34.83 -10.70 19.38
C LEU A 231 -33.66 -11.57 19.88
N LEU A 232 -32.75 -11.97 19.00
CA LEU A 232 -31.49 -12.63 19.31
C LEU A 232 -30.69 -11.83 20.34
N MET A 233 -30.50 -10.52 20.11
CA MET A 233 -29.78 -9.66 21.05
C MET A 233 -30.49 -9.57 22.40
N ASN A 234 -31.83 -9.49 22.42
CA ASN A 234 -32.62 -9.50 23.66
C ASN A 234 -32.49 -10.82 24.42
N LEU A 235 -32.58 -11.96 23.74
CA LEU A 235 -32.36 -13.28 24.35
C LEU A 235 -30.94 -13.41 24.90
N LEU A 236 -29.93 -12.92 24.16
CA LEU A 236 -28.53 -12.93 24.60
C LEU A 236 -28.37 -12.12 25.89
N MET A 237 -28.98 -10.94 25.94
CA MET A 237 -28.96 -10.09 27.13
C MET A 237 -29.67 -10.74 28.32
N CYS A 238 -30.77 -11.47 28.12
CA CYS A 238 -31.39 -12.23 29.20
C CYS A 238 -30.43 -13.29 29.80
N GLN A 239 -29.60 -13.94 28.97
CA GLN A 239 -28.61 -14.89 29.47
C GLN A 239 -27.55 -14.26 30.38
N PHE A 240 -27.29 -12.95 30.26
CA PHE A 240 -26.36 -12.27 31.17
C PHE A 240 -26.83 -12.29 32.63
N ILE A 241 -28.15 -12.37 32.83
CA ILE A 241 -28.80 -12.46 34.14
C ILE A 241 -28.79 -13.90 34.65
N ASP A 242 -29.11 -14.86 33.77
CA ASP A 242 -29.32 -16.27 34.15
C ASP A 242 -28.01 -17.04 34.39
N VAL A 243 -26.93 -16.68 33.71
CA VAL A 243 -25.63 -17.33 33.90
C VAL A 243 -25.00 -16.81 35.18
N LEU A 244 -25.07 -17.63 36.24
CA LEU A 244 -24.40 -17.40 37.53
C LEU A 244 -22.94 -16.96 37.31
N PRO A 245 -22.41 -16.00 38.10
CA PRO A 245 -21.00 -15.63 38.03
C PRO A 245 -20.16 -16.90 38.18
N ALA A 246 -19.48 -17.31 37.11
CA ALA A 246 -18.67 -18.52 37.14
C ALA A 246 -17.56 -18.30 38.18
N THR A 247 -17.71 -18.89 39.36
CA THR A 247 -16.73 -18.84 40.43
C THR A 247 -15.45 -19.50 39.93
N GLY A 248 -14.47 -18.71 39.49
CA GLY A 248 -13.15 -19.19 39.09
C GLY A 248 -12.56 -18.59 37.82
N VAL A 249 -13.34 -17.94 36.94
CA VAL A 249 -12.79 -17.31 35.72
C VAL A 249 -12.41 -15.87 36.00
N ARG A 250 -11.15 -15.63 36.39
CA ARG A 250 -10.60 -14.27 36.50
C ARG A 250 -10.30 -13.75 35.10
N VAL A 251 -11.18 -12.91 34.56
CA VAL A 251 -10.90 -12.14 33.34
C VAL A 251 -10.42 -10.75 33.75
N LYS A 252 -9.48 -10.17 32.99
CA LYS A 252 -9.03 -8.80 33.23
C LYS A 252 -10.14 -7.81 32.89
N GLU A 253 -10.38 -6.86 33.78
CA GLU A 253 -11.42 -5.83 33.62
C GLU A 253 -11.02 -4.75 32.62
N GLN A 254 -9.75 -4.34 32.64
CA GLN A 254 -9.16 -3.44 31.67
C GLN A 254 -8.40 -4.25 30.62
N LEU A 255 -8.68 -3.99 29.34
CA LEU A 255 -8.13 -4.75 28.21
C LEU A 255 -6.83 -4.10 27.72
N LEU A 256 -5.84 -4.01 28.60
CA LEU A 256 -4.60 -3.24 28.36
C LEU A 256 -3.59 -3.92 27.41
N SER A 257 -3.83 -5.17 27.00
CA SER A 257 -2.97 -5.89 26.04
C SER A 257 -3.79 -6.69 25.04
N ALA A 258 -3.19 -6.99 23.89
CA ALA A 258 -3.84 -7.75 22.82
C ALA A 258 -4.27 -9.15 23.32
N GLU A 259 -3.43 -9.77 24.14
CA GLU A 259 -3.72 -11.06 24.78
C GLU A 259 -4.89 -10.93 25.76
N ALA A 260 -4.93 -9.89 26.59
CA ALA A 260 -6.02 -9.66 27.53
C ALA A 260 -7.36 -9.45 26.82
N ARG A 261 -7.37 -8.68 25.71
CA ARG A 261 -8.54 -8.52 24.85
C ARG A 261 -8.98 -9.86 24.28
N GLN A 262 -8.06 -10.62 23.69
CA GLN A 262 -8.36 -11.90 23.05
C GLN A 262 -8.89 -12.94 24.06
N GLU A 263 -8.26 -13.05 25.23
CA GLU A 263 -8.73 -13.92 26.33
C GLU A 263 -10.15 -13.56 26.75
N TRP A 264 -10.45 -12.25 26.88
CA TRP A 264 -11.80 -11.79 27.20
C TRP A 264 -12.80 -12.12 26.09
N GLU A 265 -12.46 -11.87 24.82
CA GLU A 265 -13.34 -12.15 23.68
C GLU A 265 -13.71 -13.63 23.60
N VAL A 266 -12.74 -14.53 23.78
CA VAL A 266 -12.97 -15.98 23.80
C VAL A 266 -13.80 -16.38 25.02
N ALA A 267 -13.50 -15.85 26.21
CA ALA A 267 -14.24 -16.16 27.42
C ALA A 267 -15.70 -15.68 27.35
N PHE A 268 -15.95 -14.50 26.78
CA PHE A 268 -17.28 -13.94 26.59
C PHE A 268 -18.08 -14.74 25.56
N THR A 269 -17.49 -15.03 24.40
CA THR A 269 -18.18 -15.76 23.33
C THR A 269 -18.52 -17.19 23.72
N ASN A 270 -17.60 -17.92 24.37
CA ASN A 270 -17.87 -19.27 24.87
C ASN A 270 -18.98 -19.31 25.91
N ALA A 271 -19.11 -18.27 26.73
CA ALA A 271 -20.11 -18.21 27.79
C ALA A 271 -21.51 -17.84 27.29
N TYR A 272 -21.61 -16.90 26.35
CA TYR A 272 -22.89 -16.30 25.96
C TYR A 272 -23.21 -16.46 24.47
N VAL A 273 -22.26 -16.11 23.60
CA VAL A 273 -22.55 -15.95 22.17
C VAL A 273 -22.67 -17.29 21.45
N ILE A 274 -21.70 -18.20 21.62
CA ILE A 274 -21.73 -19.53 20.99
C ILE A 274 -22.96 -20.30 21.46
N PRO A 275 -23.24 -20.42 22.78
CA PRO A 275 -24.45 -21.08 23.23
C PRO A 275 -25.72 -20.40 22.70
N MET A 276 -25.72 -19.10 22.40
CA MET A 276 -26.88 -18.42 21.81
C MET A 276 -27.10 -18.77 20.34
N LEU A 277 -26.01 -18.80 19.56
CA LEU A 277 -26.07 -19.10 18.13
C LEU A 277 -26.36 -20.58 17.87
N THR A 278 -25.86 -21.49 18.73
CA THR A 278 -26.16 -22.92 18.62
C THR A 278 -27.65 -23.21 18.87
N GLY A 279 -28.37 -23.59 17.82
CA GLY A 279 -29.81 -23.84 17.85
C GLY A 279 -30.67 -22.57 17.80
N LEU A 280 -30.15 -21.49 17.21
CA LEU A 280 -30.83 -20.19 17.11
C LEU A 280 -32.26 -20.27 16.56
N ASP A 281 -32.48 -21.02 15.47
CA ASP A 281 -33.79 -21.12 14.80
C ASP A 281 -34.89 -21.58 15.75
N LYS A 282 -34.60 -22.61 16.55
CA LYS A 282 -35.55 -23.11 17.53
C LYS A 282 -35.85 -22.06 18.60
N ARG A 283 -34.83 -21.32 19.08
CA ARG A 283 -35.02 -20.28 20.09
C ARG A 283 -35.84 -19.11 19.58
N LEU A 284 -35.57 -18.68 18.35
CA LEU A 284 -36.36 -17.64 17.69
C LEU A 284 -37.81 -18.10 17.54
N HIS A 285 -38.03 -19.35 17.12
CA HIS A 285 -39.38 -19.91 17.01
C HIS A 285 -40.09 -19.99 18.38
N ASP A 286 -39.43 -20.46 19.42
CA ASP A 286 -39.98 -20.55 20.78
C ASP A 286 -40.31 -19.13 21.32
N ALA A 287 -39.43 -18.15 21.08
CA ALA A 287 -39.64 -16.77 21.49
C ALA A 287 -40.75 -16.07 20.71
N ASN A 288 -40.83 -16.27 19.39
CA ASN A 288 -41.92 -15.78 18.56
C ASN A 288 -43.26 -16.42 18.97
N SER A 289 -43.26 -17.71 19.30
CA SER A 289 -44.43 -18.40 19.87
C SER A 289 -44.88 -17.76 21.18
N ALA A 290 -43.94 -17.41 22.06
CA ALA A 290 -44.27 -16.71 23.31
C ALA A 290 -44.84 -15.30 23.06
N LEU A 291 -44.31 -14.57 22.06
CA LEU A 291 -44.83 -13.25 21.67
C LEU A 291 -46.25 -13.34 21.12
N VAL A 292 -46.53 -14.28 20.22
CA VAL A 292 -47.88 -14.46 19.66
C VAL A 292 -48.93 -14.78 20.73
N ASN A 293 -48.55 -15.58 21.73
CA ASN A 293 -49.44 -15.97 22.81
C ASN A 293 -49.54 -14.90 23.93
N ASP A 294 -48.90 -13.74 23.79
CA ASP A 294 -49.03 -12.64 24.73
C ASP A 294 -50.38 -11.94 24.57
N GLU A 295 -51.25 -12.06 25.58
CA GLU A 295 -52.58 -11.47 25.61
C GLU A 295 -52.58 -9.95 25.31
N ARG A 296 -51.48 -9.25 25.58
CA ARG A 296 -51.35 -7.80 25.33
C ARG A 296 -51.25 -7.44 23.86
N LEU A 297 -50.81 -8.37 23.01
CA LEU A 297 -50.71 -8.18 21.56
C LEU A 297 -52.02 -8.51 20.83
N GLY A 298 -53.01 -9.07 21.54
CA GLY A 298 -54.28 -9.52 20.99
C GLY A 298 -54.15 -10.74 20.08
N ASP A 299 -55.28 -11.24 19.58
CA ASP A 299 -55.29 -12.33 18.61
C ASP A 299 -54.96 -11.79 17.20
N ASN A 300 -53.67 -11.56 16.95
CA ASN A 300 -53.19 -11.02 15.70
C ASN A 300 -52.87 -12.14 14.70
N THR A 301 -53.84 -12.43 13.82
CA THR A 301 -53.73 -13.46 12.78
C THR A 301 -52.50 -13.26 11.87
N LEU A 302 -52.14 -12.01 11.56
CA LEU A 302 -50.97 -11.72 10.72
C LEU A 302 -49.66 -12.13 11.41
N LEU A 303 -49.53 -11.94 12.73
CA LEU A 303 -48.33 -12.35 13.47
C LEU A 303 -48.24 -13.87 13.58
N ARG A 304 -49.37 -14.57 13.70
CA ARG A 304 -49.45 -16.04 13.69
C ARG A 304 -48.96 -16.64 12.38
N GLU A 305 -49.40 -16.06 11.26
CA GLU A 305 -48.95 -16.45 9.93
C GLU A 305 -47.48 -16.09 9.70
N LEU A 306 -47.07 -14.86 10.05
CA LEU A 306 -45.71 -14.36 9.79
C LEU A 306 -44.63 -15.08 10.61
N TYR A 307 -44.94 -15.48 11.84
CA TYR A 307 -44.03 -16.27 12.69
C TYR A 307 -44.19 -17.79 12.55
N GLU A 308 -45.09 -18.23 11.66
CA GLU A 308 -45.34 -19.65 11.37
C GLU A 308 -45.69 -20.47 12.63
N THR A 309 -46.39 -19.86 13.60
CA THR A 309 -46.74 -20.50 14.89
C THR A 309 -48.00 -21.37 14.79
N GLU A 310 -48.83 -21.14 13.77
CA GLU A 310 -50.00 -21.96 13.44
C GLU A 310 -49.93 -22.42 11.98
N THR A 311 -49.21 -23.50 11.73
CA THR A 311 -49.40 -24.23 10.47
C THR A 311 -50.62 -25.13 10.63
N ALA A 312 -51.73 -24.79 9.97
CA ALA A 312 -52.88 -25.68 9.90
C ALA A 312 -52.41 -27.04 9.36
N PRO A 313 -52.74 -28.18 10.01
CA PRO A 313 -52.33 -29.48 9.52
C PRO A 313 -52.93 -29.70 8.13
N VAL A 314 -52.07 -30.07 7.18
CA VAL A 314 -52.46 -30.38 5.79
C VAL A 314 -53.57 -31.42 5.84
N GLN A 315 -54.79 -31.04 5.43
CA GLN A 315 -55.92 -31.94 5.32
C GLN A 315 -55.83 -32.76 4.04
N ALA A 316 -56.60 -33.85 3.96
CA ALA A 316 -56.60 -34.71 2.78
C ALA A 316 -57.03 -33.95 1.51
N ASP A 317 -57.91 -32.95 1.66
CA ASP A 317 -58.41 -32.11 0.56
C ASP A 317 -57.32 -31.12 0.06
N ASP A 318 -56.38 -30.71 0.92
CA ASP A 318 -55.24 -29.86 0.54
C ASP A 318 -54.25 -30.58 -0.39
N LEU A 319 -54.30 -31.92 -0.47
CA LEU A 319 -53.49 -32.71 -1.39
C LEU A 319 -54.00 -32.67 -2.84
N GLU A 320 -55.28 -32.32 -3.04
CA GLU A 320 -55.85 -32.09 -4.38
C GLU A 320 -55.50 -30.68 -4.91
N HIS A 321 -55.25 -29.72 -4.02
CA HIS A 321 -54.88 -28.33 -4.29
C HIS A 321 -53.61 -27.92 -3.55
N ILE A 322 -52.50 -28.60 -3.82
CA ILE A 322 -51.21 -28.41 -3.13
C ILE A 322 -50.73 -26.95 -3.18
N GLU A 323 -51.03 -26.23 -4.28
CA GLU A 323 -50.72 -24.82 -4.45
C GLU A 323 -51.44 -23.89 -3.44
N GLU A 324 -52.54 -24.32 -2.84
CA GLU A 324 -53.30 -23.57 -1.84
C GLU A 324 -52.84 -23.89 -0.40
N ALA A 325 -52.05 -24.95 -0.20
CA ALA A 325 -51.57 -25.35 1.11
C ALA A 325 -50.56 -24.33 1.68
N ALA A 326 -50.82 -23.82 2.88
CA ALA A 326 -49.94 -22.86 3.57
C ALA A 326 -48.49 -23.36 3.70
N ALA A 327 -48.31 -24.68 3.86
CA ALA A 327 -46.99 -25.33 3.93
C ALA A 327 -46.12 -25.12 2.67
N MET A 328 -46.71 -24.81 1.50
CA MET A 328 -45.97 -24.50 0.28
C MET A 328 -45.41 -23.07 0.25
N TRP A 329 -46.02 -22.16 1.03
CA TRP A 329 -45.71 -20.73 1.05
C TRP A 329 -44.92 -20.30 2.30
N CYS A 330 -44.53 -21.24 3.15
CA CYS A 330 -43.62 -20.98 4.27
C CYS A 330 -42.26 -20.45 3.80
N HIS A 331 -41.63 -19.65 4.65
CA HIS A 331 -40.30 -19.13 4.41
C HIS A 331 -39.28 -20.27 4.35
N ARG A 332 -38.44 -20.27 3.31
CA ARG A 332 -37.33 -21.21 3.16
C ARG A 332 -36.01 -20.48 3.30
N THR A 333 -35.08 -21.08 4.04
CA THR A 333 -33.72 -20.54 4.18
C THR A 333 -33.10 -20.35 2.80
N ARG A 334 -32.74 -19.10 2.48
CA ARG A 334 -32.09 -18.77 1.22
C ARG A 334 -30.65 -19.29 1.26
N ILE A 335 -30.30 -20.16 0.32
CA ILE A 335 -28.91 -20.60 0.14
C ILE A 335 -28.09 -19.43 -0.37
N SER A 336 -27.10 -19.01 0.42
CA SER A 336 -26.12 -17.99 0.05
C SER A 336 -24.71 -18.41 0.50
N ILE A 337 -23.69 -17.65 0.11
CA ILE A 337 -22.30 -17.88 0.56
C ILE A 337 -22.18 -17.59 2.07
N GLU A 338 -22.93 -16.61 2.56
CA GLU A 338 -23.01 -16.26 3.98
C GLU A 338 -23.65 -17.40 4.78
N HIS A 339 -24.73 -17.99 4.28
CA HIS A 339 -25.35 -19.18 4.90
C HIS A 339 -24.38 -20.36 4.94
N LEU A 340 -23.63 -20.63 3.86
CA LEU A 340 -22.58 -21.66 3.88
C LEU A 340 -21.51 -21.37 4.94
N ASN A 341 -21.04 -20.13 5.02
CA ASN A 341 -20.01 -19.74 6.00
C ASN A 341 -20.52 -19.91 7.45
N HIS A 342 -21.80 -19.62 7.70
CA HIS A 342 -22.45 -19.90 8.98
C HIS A 342 -22.41 -21.39 9.29
N GLU A 343 -22.91 -22.22 8.37
CA GLU A 343 -22.97 -23.67 8.55
C GLU A 343 -21.59 -24.33 8.71
N LEU A 344 -20.57 -23.84 7.99
CA LEU A 344 -19.19 -24.32 8.11
C LEU A 344 -18.62 -24.02 9.50
N ASN A 345 -18.92 -22.85 10.07
CA ASN A 345 -18.45 -22.45 11.39
C ASN A 345 -19.15 -23.22 12.53
N GLU A 346 -20.44 -23.54 12.38
CA GLU A 346 -21.22 -24.26 13.41
C GLU A 346 -20.96 -25.78 13.38
N HIS A 347 -20.84 -26.39 12.19
CA HIS A 347 -20.96 -27.85 12.05
C HIS A 347 -19.67 -28.60 11.67
N SER A 348 -18.53 -27.96 11.43
CA SER A 348 -17.33 -28.68 10.95
C SER A 348 -15.97 -28.01 11.25
N PRO A 349 -15.31 -28.32 12.38
CA PRO A 349 -13.90 -27.96 12.60
C PRO A 349 -12.90 -28.80 11.77
N ASP A 350 -13.29 -30.00 11.32
CA ASP A 350 -12.38 -31.00 10.71
C ASP A 350 -12.08 -30.79 9.21
N ILE A 351 -12.71 -29.81 8.55
CA ILE A 351 -12.58 -29.59 7.10
C ILE A 351 -11.43 -28.62 6.85
N THR A 352 -10.24 -29.18 6.97
CA THR A 352 -8.98 -28.45 7.17
C THR A 352 -8.66 -27.42 6.08
N VAL A 353 -9.10 -27.61 4.84
CA VAL A 353 -8.82 -26.66 3.73
C VAL A 353 -9.79 -25.47 3.70
N MET A 354 -11.04 -25.65 4.17
CA MET A 354 -12.01 -24.54 4.26
C MET A 354 -11.90 -23.79 5.60
N THR A 355 -11.38 -24.43 6.65
CA THR A 355 -11.17 -23.85 7.98
C THR A 355 -9.76 -23.26 8.20
N ALA A 356 -8.78 -23.63 7.37
CA ALA A 356 -7.43 -23.04 7.37
C ALA A 356 -7.46 -21.62 6.79
N ASP A 357 -7.64 -20.62 7.65
CA ASP A 357 -7.53 -19.16 7.38
C ASP A 357 -8.38 -18.55 6.24
N VAL A 358 -8.98 -19.35 5.36
CA VAL A 358 -9.90 -18.93 4.30
C VAL A 358 -11.17 -18.30 4.87
N SER A 359 -11.64 -18.83 6.01
CA SER A 359 -12.82 -18.34 6.74
C SER A 359 -12.50 -17.25 7.76
N ARG A 360 -11.21 -17.00 8.09
CA ARG A 360 -10.79 -16.06 9.16
C ARG A 360 -10.17 -14.74 8.67
N SER A 361 -9.86 -14.57 7.39
CA SER A 361 -9.04 -13.42 6.93
C SER A 361 -9.53 -12.67 5.69
N LYS A 362 -10.82 -12.30 5.55
CA LYS A 362 -11.34 -11.54 4.39
C LYS A 362 -10.77 -11.95 2.98
N PRO A 363 -10.48 -13.23 2.62
CA PRO A 363 -9.85 -13.53 1.33
C PRO A 363 -10.90 -13.59 0.22
N TYR A 364 -12.19 -13.84 0.53
CA TYR A 364 -13.23 -14.01 -0.47
C TYR A 364 -13.45 -12.79 -1.38
N GLN A 365 -13.30 -11.57 -0.88
CA GLN A 365 -13.37 -10.34 -1.70
C GLN A 365 -12.06 -10.09 -2.47
N ILE A 366 -10.93 -10.53 -1.91
CA ILE A 366 -9.62 -10.33 -2.53
C ILE A 366 -9.34 -11.38 -3.61
N LEU A 367 -9.88 -12.59 -3.47
CA LEU A 367 -9.77 -13.64 -4.49
C LEU A 367 -10.56 -13.28 -5.77
N GLN A 368 -11.55 -12.39 -5.68
CA GLN A 368 -12.19 -11.78 -6.86
C GLN A 368 -11.23 -10.89 -7.67
N MET A 369 -10.15 -10.39 -7.04
CA MET A 369 -9.21 -9.45 -7.66
C MET A 369 -8.32 -10.13 -8.70
N PHE A 370 -8.12 -11.44 -8.59
CA PHE A 370 -7.32 -12.20 -9.54
C PHE A 370 -7.95 -12.30 -10.94
N LEU A 371 -9.26 -12.03 -11.09
CA LEU A 371 -9.88 -11.85 -12.41
C LEU A 371 -9.28 -10.64 -13.16
N LYS A 372 -8.74 -9.66 -12.43
CA LYS A 372 -8.37 -8.33 -12.93
C LYS A 372 -6.87 -8.08 -12.92
N GLU A 373 -6.11 -8.91 -12.20
CA GLU A 373 -4.65 -8.84 -12.08
C GLU A 373 -3.92 -8.88 -13.46
N PRO A 374 -4.30 -9.74 -14.43
CA PRO A 374 -3.70 -9.70 -15.77
C PRO A 374 -3.95 -8.37 -16.51
N ASN A 375 -5.07 -7.69 -16.21
CA ASN A 375 -5.38 -6.38 -16.80
C ASN A 375 -4.53 -5.27 -16.18
N ILE A 376 -4.19 -5.38 -14.89
CA ILE A 376 -3.25 -4.46 -14.21
C ILE A 376 -1.86 -4.57 -14.85
N VAL A 377 -1.37 -5.78 -15.04
CA VAL A 377 -0.07 -6.03 -15.70
C VAL A 377 -0.11 -5.56 -17.15
N LYS A 378 -1.21 -5.80 -17.88
CA LYS A 378 -1.40 -5.31 -19.24
C LYS A 378 -1.37 -3.78 -19.31
N LEU A 379 -2.04 -3.09 -18.38
CA LEU A 379 -2.00 -1.63 -18.26
C LEU A 379 -0.56 -1.14 -18.06
N GLN A 380 0.16 -1.72 -17.10
CA GLN A 380 1.54 -1.34 -16.82
C GLN A 380 2.45 -1.54 -18.04
N ARG A 381 2.30 -2.64 -18.77
CA ARG A 381 3.05 -2.87 -20.02
C ARG A 381 2.80 -1.79 -21.06
N VAL A 382 1.54 -1.41 -21.27
CA VAL A 382 1.18 -0.33 -22.20
C VAL A 382 1.83 0.99 -21.76
N LEU A 383 1.73 1.31 -20.47
CA LEU A 383 2.30 2.54 -19.92
C LEU A 383 3.83 2.56 -20.02
N LEU A 384 4.50 1.46 -19.66
CA LEU A 384 5.95 1.33 -19.78
C LEU A 384 6.40 1.41 -21.23
N HIS A 385 5.70 0.73 -22.16
CA HIS A 385 6.04 0.80 -23.58
C HIS A 385 5.98 2.23 -24.14
N ARG A 386 5.01 3.03 -23.66
CA ARG A 386 4.80 4.41 -24.12
C ARG A 386 5.74 5.42 -23.47
N TYR A 387 5.98 5.30 -22.18
CA TYR A 387 6.59 6.39 -21.40
C TYR A 387 8.02 6.10 -20.93
N ARG A 388 8.42 4.83 -20.81
CA ARG A 388 9.77 4.47 -20.34
C ARG A 388 10.82 5.07 -21.26
N ARG A 389 11.82 5.74 -20.69
CA ARG A 389 12.88 6.50 -21.39
C ARG A 389 12.39 7.68 -22.25
N ALA A 390 11.08 7.81 -22.48
CA ALA A 390 10.50 8.84 -23.35
C ALA A 390 10.18 10.14 -22.61
N ILE A 391 9.91 10.09 -21.31
CA ILE A 391 9.57 11.26 -20.48
C ILE A 391 10.53 11.46 -19.31
N ASP A 392 10.62 12.69 -18.82
CA ASP A 392 11.30 13.02 -17.56
C ASP A 392 10.31 12.99 -16.37
N LYS A 393 10.83 13.12 -15.15
CA LYS A 393 10.02 13.03 -13.92
C LYS A 393 9.00 14.16 -13.82
N THR A 394 9.40 15.38 -14.18
CA THR A 394 8.52 16.56 -14.15
C THR A 394 7.31 16.37 -15.06
N ARG A 395 7.53 15.93 -16.31
CA ARG A 395 6.44 15.63 -17.24
C ARG A 395 5.59 14.46 -16.75
N ALA A 396 6.19 13.43 -16.16
CA ALA A 396 5.46 12.30 -15.62
C ALA A 396 4.48 12.72 -14.50
N ASN A 397 4.95 13.54 -13.55
CA ASN A 397 4.14 14.03 -12.44
C ASN A 397 2.97 14.91 -12.90
N ASN A 398 3.14 15.67 -13.98
CA ASN A 398 2.13 16.56 -14.53
C ASN A 398 1.08 15.85 -15.41
N LEU A 399 1.32 14.60 -15.81
CA LEU A 399 0.36 13.81 -16.58
C LEU A 399 -0.63 13.13 -15.63
N ASN A 400 -1.92 13.22 -15.95
CA ASN A 400 -2.95 12.44 -15.30
C ASN A 400 -3.48 11.31 -16.21
N VAL A 401 -4.32 10.45 -15.65
CA VAL A 401 -4.98 9.35 -16.36
C VAL A 401 -5.81 9.88 -17.55
N SER A 402 -6.52 11.00 -17.40
CA SER A 402 -7.34 11.57 -18.48
C SER A 402 -6.49 12.04 -19.68
N ASP A 403 -5.29 12.57 -19.44
CA ASP A 403 -4.35 12.98 -20.50
C ASP A 403 -3.84 11.77 -21.27
N PHE A 404 -3.53 10.67 -20.56
CA PHE A 404 -3.17 9.40 -21.18
C PHE A 404 -4.31 8.89 -22.08
N ILE A 405 -5.54 8.79 -21.57
CA ILE A 405 -6.68 8.30 -22.35
C ILE A 405 -6.97 9.19 -23.57
N ARG A 406 -6.92 10.52 -23.42
CA ARG A 406 -7.10 11.46 -24.54
C ARG A 406 -6.01 11.33 -25.62
N SER A 407 -4.81 10.93 -25.23
CA SER A 407 -3.69 10.73 -26.16
C SER A 407 -3.78 9.45 -27.01
N LEU A 408 -4.77 8.59 -26.76
CA LEU A 408 -4.99 7.34 -27.49
C LEU A 408 -5.99 7.53 -28.66
N PRO A 409 -5.87 6.71 -29.72
CA PRO A 409 -6.88 6.57 -30.77
C PRO A 409 -8.27 6.25 -30.21
N GLU A 410 -9.35 6.75 -30.83
CA GLU A 410 -10.72 6.63 -30.29
C GLU A 410 -11.16 5.18 -30.05
N ASP A 411 -10.82 4.28 -30.96
CA ASP A 411 -11.09 2.85 -30.91
C ASP A 411 -10.39 2.13 -29.75
N ALA A 412 -9.27 2.68 -29.25
CA ALA A 412 -8.53 2.11 -28.13
C ALA A 412 -8.93 2.68 -26.76
N ARG A 413 -9.67 3.80 -26.71
CA ARG A 413 -9.95 4.51 -25.44
C ARG A 413 -10.75 3.68 -24.46
N ASP A 414 -11.77 2.96 -24.94
CA ASP A 414 -12.66 2.18 -24.08
C ASP A 414 -11.95 0.98 -23.45
N GLU A 415 -11.11 0.29 -24.21
CA GLU A 415 -10.27 -0.79 -23.68
C GLU A 415 -9.35 -0.27 -22.56
N HIS A 416 -8.70 0.87 -22.77
CA HIS A 416 -7.75 1.41 -21.79
C HIS A 416 -8.46 1.99 -20.56
N ARG A 417 -9.66 2.56 -20.70
CA ARG A 417 -10.51 2.91 -19.55
C ARG A 417 -10.84 1.68 -18.71
N MET A 418 -11.24 0.58 -19.35
CA MET A 418 -11.50 -0.67 -18.63
C MET A 418 -10.25 -1.16 -17.87
N LEU A 419 -9.05 -1.05 -18.45
CA LEU A 419 -7.80 -1.41 -17.78
C LEU A 419 -7.52 -0.52 -16.54
N VAL A 420 -7.75 0.78 -16.66
CA VAL A 420 -7.63 1.75 -15.55
C VAL A 420 -8.68 1.47 -14.47
N ASP A 421 -9.92 1.19 -14.85
CA ASP A 421 -11.00 0.88 -13.91
C ASP A 421 -10.69 -0.39 -13.11
N HIS A 422 -10.09 -1.40 -13.75
CA HIS A 422 -9.63 -2.59 -13.05
C HIS A 422 -8.51 -2.30 -12.05
N PHE A 423 -7.55 -1.43 -12.39
CA PHE A 423 -6.55 -0.96 -11.44
C PHE A 423 -7.19 -0.20 -10.28
N ALA A 424 -8.10 0.75 -10.57
CA ALA A 424 -8.76 1.58 -9.58
C ALA A 424 -9.59 0.74 -8.60
N GLN A 425 -10.37 -0.21 -9.11
CA GLN A 425 -11.16 -1.13 -8.29
C GLN A 425 -10.24 -1.99 -7.41
N ALA A 426 -9.13 -2.50 -7.96
CA ALA A 426 -8.19 -3.27 -7.19
C ALA A 426 -7.55 -2.43 -6.07
N TRP A 427 -7.06 -1.24 -6.40
CA TRP A 427 -6.50 -0.30 -5.43
C TRP A 427 -7.50 0.05 -4.32
N ASN A 428 -8.73 0.44 -4.67
CA ASN A 428 -9.74 0.89 -3.71
C ASN A 428 -10.11 -0.17 -2.67
N ILE A 429 -10.03 -1.46 -3.03
CA ILE A 429 -10.29 -2.59 -2.12
C ILE A 429 -9.16 -2.77 -1.11
N VAL A 430 -7.89 -2.55 -1.50
CA VAL A 430 -6.72 -2.90 -0.67
C VAL A 430 -6.00 -1.69 -0.08
N ARG A 431 -6.26 -0.46 -0.55
CA ARG A 431 -5.54 0.76 -0.16
C ARG A 431 -5.47 0.97 1.35
N GLU A 432 -6.55 0.69 2.08
CA GLU A 432 -6.58 0.80 3.54
C GLU A 432 -5.61 -0.20 4.20
N ARG A 433 -5.42 -1.37 3.59
CA ARG A 433 -4.46 -2.40 4.02
C ARG A 433 -3.04 -2.13 3.54
N LEU A 434 -2.87 -1.28 2.54
CA LEU A 434 -1.56 -0.86 2.05
C LEU A 434 -1.05 0.39 2.77
N ALA A 435 -1.92 1.12 3.47
CA ALA A 435 -1.60 2.38 4.13
C ALA A 435 -0.45 2.23 5.13
N GLY A 436 0.73 2.75 4.77
CA GLY A 436 1.93 2.67 5.59
C GLY A 436 2.61 1.29 5.59
N ALA A 437 2.14 0.32 4.82
CA ALA A 437 2.78 -0.97 4.63
C ALA A 437 4.12 -0.81 3.88
N ALA A 438 5.11 -1.61 4.29
CA ALA A 438 6.43 -1.65 3.68
C ALA A 438 6.59 -2.92 2.84
N PHE A 439 7.08 -2.77 1.62
CA PHE A 439 7.38 -3.85 0.69
C PHE A 439 8.87 -3.75 0.31
N GLY A 440 9.71 -4.51 1.01
CA GLY A 440 11.17 -4.34 0.92
C GLY A 440 11.61 -2.96 1.42
N ALA A 441 12.36 -2.22 0.61
CA ALA A 441 12.86 -0.87 0.94
C ALA A 441 11.86 0.26 0.67
N VAL A 442 10.59 -0.06 0.38
CA VAL A 442 9.63 0.89 -0.21
C VAL A 442 8.35 0.93 0.62
N ARG A 443 7.84 2.14 0.92
CA ARG A 443 6.66 2.36 1.76
C ARG A 443 5.56 3.12 1.02
N VAL A 444 4.32 2.66 1.14
CA VAL A 444 3.16 3.34 0.55
C VAL A 444 2.76 4.55 1.40
N PRO A 445 2.72 5.77 0.83
CA PRO A 445 2.24 6.97 1.53
C PRO A 445 0.77 6.81 1.97
N LYS A 446 0.44 7.25 3.19
CA LYS A 446 -0.91 7.09 3.75
C LYS A 446 -1.92 7.98 3.04
N GLU A 447 -1.49 9.17 2.64
CA GLU A 447 -2.27 10.19 1.94
C GLU A 447 -2.83 9.62 0.62
N MET A 448 -2.01 8.84 -0.08
CA MET A 448 -2.42 8.19 -1.33
C MET A 448 -3.41 7.03 -1.14
N CYS A 449 -3.50 6.50 0.09
CA CYS A 449 -4.46 5.45 0.44
C CYS A 449 -5.81 6.01 0.86
N GLU A 450 -5.91 7.31 1.13
CA GLU A 450 -7.16 7.99 1.49
C GLU A 450 -7.99 8.32 0.23
N GLU A 451 -7.32 8.64 -0.88
CA GLU A 451 -7.97 9.00 -2.15
C GLU A 451 -8.20 7.81 -3.07
N THR A 452 -9.30 7.86 -3.84
CA THR A 452 -9.65 6.83 -4.83
C THR A 452 -9.02 7.16 -6.16
N VAL A 453 -8.57 6.14 -6.91
CA VAL A 453 -8.07 6.34 -8.27
C VAL A 453 -9.23 6.79 -9.17
N SER A 454 -9.02 7.90 -9.88
CA SER A 454 -9.96 8.52 -10.82
C SER A 454 -9.23 9.00 -12.08
N GLU A 455 -9.96 9.55 -13.06
CA GLU A 455 -9.34 10.13 -14.26
C GLU A 455 -8.40 11.32 -13.96
N GLY A 456 -8.59 11.98 -12.81
CA GLY A 456 -7.72 13.08 -12.35
C GLY A 456 -6.44 12.62 -11.65
N THR A 457 -6.32 11.33 -11.32
CA THR A 457 -5.15 10.79 -10.61
C THR A 457 -3.88 10.91 -11.46
N SER A 458 -2.75 11.22 -10.80
CA SER A 458 -1.45 11.27 -11.46
C SER A 458 -1.09 9.92 -12.08
N LEU A 459 -0.63 9.94 -13.33
CA LEU A 459 -0.27 8.74 -14.08
C LEU A 459 0.88 7.97 -13.41
N THR A 460 1.74 8.67 -12.66
CA THR A 460 2.86 8.08 -11.94
C THR A 460 2.43 7.05 -10.90
N MET A 461 1.21 7.15 -10.36
CA MET A 461 0.66 6.17 -9.42
C MET A 461 0.48 4.77 -10.06
N LEU A 462 0.21 4.72 -11.37
CA LEU A 462 -0.03 3.49 -12.13
C LEU A 462 1.28 2.90 -12.71
N LEU A 463 2.37 3.67 -12.69
CA LEU A 463 3.68 3.26 -13.21
C LEU A 463 4.52 2.60 -12.11
N PRO A 464 5.04 1.37 -12.32
CA PRO A 464 5.86 0.69 -11.31
C PRO A 464 7.17 1.43 -11.06
N SER A 465 7.36 2.00 -9.87
CA SER A 465 8.60 2.66 -9.47
C SER A 465 8.87 2.48 -7.97
N VAL A 466 10.14 2.34 -7.61
CA VAL A 466 10.56 2.24 -6.20
C VAL A 466 10.61 3.61 -5.49
N LYS A 467 10.32 4.70 -6.20
CA LYS A 467 10.30 6.07 -5.68
C LYS A 467 9.00 6.78 -6.06
N GLY A 468 8.60 7.75 -5.25
CA GLY A 468 7.44 8.60 -5.51
C GLY A 468 6.11 7.84 -5.55
N LEU A 469 5.15 8.31 -6.35
CA LEU A 469 3.80 7.71 -6.40
C LEU A 469 3.76 6.31 -7.02
N GLY A 470 4.78 5.95 -7.82
CA GLY A 470 4.85 4.64 -8.48
C GLY A 470 4.96 3.45 -7.53
N VAL A 471 5.26 3.72 -6.26
CA VAL A 471 5.23 2.75 -5.16
C VAL A 471 3.84 2.11 -5.00
N CYS A 472 2.77 2.86 -5.26
CA CYS A 472 1.40 2.36 -5.12
C CYS A 472 1.14 1.16 -6.03
N SER A 473 1.59 1.24 -7.28
CA SER A 473 1.43 0.15 -8.24
C SER A 473 2.27 -1.09 -7.91
N LEU A 474 3.49 -0.91 -7.37
CA LEU A 474 4.33 -2.02 -6.90
C LEU A 474 3.69 -2.69 -5.68
N ALA A 475 3.29 -1.91 -4.68
CA ALA A 475 2.67 -2.41 -3.47
C ALA A 475 1.40 -3.21 -3.79
N LEU A 476 0.58 -2.72 -4.71
CA LEU A 476 -0.61 -3.43 -5.17
C LEU A 476 -0.27 -4.82 -5.73
N LEU A 477 0.68 -4.91 -6.67
CA LEU A 477 1.06 -6.19 -7.27
C LEU A 477 1.70 -7.15 -6.27
N HIS A 478 2.60 -6.65 -5.43
CA HIS A 478 3.24 -7.46 -4.38
C HIS A 478 2.21 -8.01 -3.40
N TYR A 479 1.24 -7.18 -2.98
CA TYR A 479 0.19 -7.60 -2.06
C TYR A 479 -0.71 -8.66 -2.69
N LEU A 480 -1.15 -8.46 -3.94
CA LEU A 480 -1.94 -9.46 -4.67
C LEU A 480 -1.19 -10.78 -4.79
N ALA A 481 0.08 -10.76 -5.21
CA ALA A 481 0.89 -11.98 -5.31
C ALA A 481 1.05 -12.68 -3.95
N ALA A 482 1.28 -11.92 -2.87
CA ALA A 482 1.43 -12.45 -1.52
C ALA A 482 0.17 -13.17 -1.05
N ILE A 483 -1.03 -12.66 -1.35
CA ILE A 483 -2.28 -13.29 -0.95
C ILE A 483 -2.47 -14.66 -1.60
N GLN A 484 -2.20 -14.78 -2.91
CA GLN A 484 -2.26 -16.08 -3.57
C GLN A 484 -1.19 -17.03 -3.05
N ASN A 485 0.04 -16.55 -2.88
CA ASN A 485 1.14 -17.38 -2.40
C ASN A 485 0.87 -17.92 -1.00
N ASN A 486 0.46 -17.08 -0.07
CA ASN A 486 0.09 -17.49 1.29
C ASN A 486 -1.04 -18.53 1.26
N PHE A 487 -2.04 -18.33 0.40
CA PHE A 487 -3.14 -19.28 0.25
C PHE A 487 -2.66 -20.64 -0.29
N ILE A 488 -1.83 -20.65 -1.34
CA ILE A 488 -1.30 -21.87 -1.94
C ILE A 488 -0.37 -22.59 -0.97
N GLU A 489 0.49 -21.87 -0.26
CA GLU A 489 1.40 -22.43 0.75
C GLU A 489 0.62 -23.08 1.90
N GLU A 490 -0.44 -22.42 2.38
CA GLU A 490 -1.34 -22.98 3.39
C GLU A 490 -2.07 -24.22 2.87
N TYR A 491 -2.63 -24.16 1.66
CA TYR A 491 -3.24 -25.31 0.99
C TYR A 491 -2.25 -26.48 0.86
N SER A 492 -1.01 -26.22 0.45
CA SER A 492 0.07 -27.20 0.34
C SER A 492 0.42 -27.81 1.70
N ARG A 493 0.46 -27.00 2.76
CA ARG A 493 0.71 -27.45 4.14
C ARG A 493 -0.40 -28.39 4.62
N VAL A 494 -1.66 -28.02 4.40
CA VAL A 494 -2.82 -28.81 4.83
C VAL A 494 -2.94 -30.12 4.04
N THR A 495 -2.83 -30.06 2.71
CA THR A 495 -3.00 -31.24 1.84
C THR A 495 -1.76 -32.11 1.72
N LYS A 496 -0.62 -31.66 2.28
CA LYS A 496 0.70 -32.29 2.14
C LYS A 496 1.14 -32.44 0.67
N GLN A 497 0.61 -31.60 -0.23
CA GLN A 497 1.02 -31.55 -1.64
C GLN A 497 1.97 -30.37 -1.84
N CYS A 498 3.23 -30.63 -2.18
CA CYS A 498 4.19 -29.57 -2.46
C CYS A 498 3.92 -28.92 -3.82
N CYS A 499 3.73 -27.60 -3.85
CA CYS A 499 3.75 -26.81 -5.07
C CYS A 499 5.08 -26.04 -5.17
N ASN A 500 5.92 -26.42 -6.14
CA ASN A 500 7.21 -25.74 -6.38
C ASN A 500 7.19 -24.84 -7.62
N ASP A 501 6.10 -24.86 -8.40
CA ASP A 501 6.02 -24.11 -9.65
C ASP A 501 5.89 -22.62 -9.35
N ARG A 502 6.73 -21.82 -10.01
CA ARG A 502 6.76 -20.37 -9.90
C ARG A 502 6.55 -19.73 -11.26
N VAL A 503 5.70 -18.72 -11.33
CA VAL A 503 5.41 -17.94 -12.53
C VAL A 503 5.58 -16.46 -12.21
N SER A 504 6.23 -15.70 -13.09
CA SER A 504 6.31 -14.24 -12.94
C SER A 504 4.91 -13.65 -13.07
N VAL A 505 4.59 -12.67 -12.22
CA VAL A 505 3.36 -11.87 -12.33
C VAL A 505 3.22 -11.24 -13.72
N ALA A 506 4.32 -10.86 -14.35
CA ALA A 506 4.30 -10.35 -15.71
C ALA A 506 3.76 -11.39 -16.72
N GLU A 507 4.04 -12.66 -16.51
CA GLU A 507 3.67 -13.78 -17.41
C GLU A 507 2.41 -14.52 -16.95
N ALA A 508 1.81 -14.07 -15.83
CA ALA A 508 0.59 -14.66 -15.31
C ALA A 508 -0.57 -14.50 -16.28
N THR A 509 -1.40 -15.53 -16.36
CA THR A 509 -2.66 -15.54 -17.11
C THR A 509 -3.77 -15.93 -16.14
N SER A 510 -5.03 -15.77 -16.53
CA SER A 510 -6.17 -16.17 -15.68
C SER A 510 -6.11 -17.65 -15.24
N ALA A 511 -5.41 -18.52 -15.97
CA ALA A 511 -5.22 -19.92 -15.59
C ALA A 511 -4.22 -20.13 -14.43
N HIS A 512 -3.27 -19.20 -14.26
CA HIS A 512 -2.28 -19.23 -13.17
C HIS A 512 -2.83 -18.67 -11.85
N LEU A 513 -4.00 -18.04 -11.87
CA LEU A 513 -4.52 -17.30 -10.74
C LEU A 513 -5.69 -18.03 -10.06
N ILE A 514 -5.84 -17.84 -8.74
CA ILE A 514 -7.01 -18.30 -8.00
C ILE A 514 -8.15 -17.29 -8.23
N SER A 515 -9.00 -17.59 -9.21
CA SER A 515 -10.00 -16.64 -9.72
C SER A 515 -11.38 -17.30 -9.75
N TYR A 516 -12.35 -16.68 -9.07
CA TYR A 516 -13.76 -17.09 -9.10
C TYR A 516 -14.70 -15.94 -8.74
N HIS A 517 -15.93 -15.98 -9.27
CA HIS A 517 -17.02 -15.09 -8.88
C HIS A 517 -17.91 -15.78 -7.83
N PRO A 518 -18.18 -15.18 -6.65
CA PRO A 518 -18.98 -15.81 -5.61
C PRO A 518 -20.36 -16.28 -6.08
N GLU A 519 -21.13 -15.42 -6.75
CA GLU A 519 -22.49 -15.79 -7.19
C GLU A 519 -22.54 -16.63 -8.48
N LYS A 520 -21.59 -16.47 -9.41
CA LYS A 520 -21.63 -17.14 -10.72
C LYS A 520 -20.87 -18.46 -10.75
N ASP A 521 -19.81 -18.59 -9.94
CA ASP A 521 -18.95 -19.77 -9.90
C ASP A 521 -19.12 -20.57 -8.61
N LEU A 522 -19.07 -19.91 -7.45
CA LEU A 522 -19.08 -20.61 -6.17
C LEU A 522 -20.50 -21.02 -5.77
N LEU A 523 -21.48 -20.11 -5.82
CA LEU A 523 -22.86 -20.37 -5.39
C LEU A 523 -23.50 -21.56 -6.13
N PRO A 524 -23.32 -21.76 -7.46
CA PRO A 524 -23.82 -22.96 -8.11
C PRO A 524 -23.20 -24.25 -7.58
N LEU A 525 -21.90 -24.23 -7.21
CA LEU A 525 -21.26 -25.38 -6.56
C LEU A 525 -21.87 -25.63 -5.18
N VAL A 526 -22.09 -24.57 -4.39
CA VAL A 526 -22.73 -24.66 -3.07
C VAL A 526 -24.14 -25.25 -3.17
N ILE A 527 -24.96 -24.73 -4.08
CA ILE A 527 -26.31 -25.23 -4.33
C ILE A 527 -26.27 -26.70 -4.76
N SER A 528 -25.31 -27.09 -5.60
CA SER A 528 -25.17 -28.49 -6.04
C SER A 528 -24.72 -29.47 -4.94
N CYS A 529 -24.18 -28.96 -3.84
CA CYS A 529 -23.77 -29.73 -2.66
C CYS A 529 -24.76 -29.59 -1.50
N CYS A 530 -25.87 -28.87 -1.71
CA CYS A 530 -26.96 -28.74 -0.77
C CYS A 530 -27.87 -29.95 -0.84
N GLN A 531 -28.17 -30.55 0.31
CA GLN A 531 -29.14 -31.61 0.48
C GLN A 531 -30.33 -31.09 1.29
N TYR A 532 -31.54 -31.36 0.82
CA TYR A 532 -32.75 -31.08 1.56
C TYR A 532 -33.16 -32.35 2.30
N THR A 533 -33.19 -32.29 3.62
CA THR A 533 -33.70 -33.37 4.45
C THR A 533 -35.13 -33.03 4.88
N LEU A 534 -36.07 -33.89 4.50
CA LEU A 534 -37.47 -33.82 4.93
C LEU A 534 -37.63 -34.76 6.12
N THR A 535 -37.71 -34.19 7.32
CA THR A 535 -38.05 -34.96 8.51
C THR A 535 -39.50 -34.68 8.90
N VAL A 536 -40.28 -35.75 9.11
CA VAL A 536 -41.70 -35.65 9.43
C VAL A 536 -41.88 -34.77 10.67
N GLY A 537 -42.62 -33.67 10.53
CA GLY A 537 -42.91 -32.71 11.60
C GLY A 537 -41.81 -31.66 11.90
N LYS A 538 -40.73 -31.59 11.12
CA LYS A 538 -39.61 -30.64 11.33
C LYS A 538 -39.26 -29.79 10.10
N GLY A 539 -40.09 -29.84 9.05
CA GLY A 539 -39.88 -29.07 7.82
C GLY A 539 -38.70 -29.57 6.97
N SER A 540 -38.30 -28.75 5.99
CA SER A 540 -37.13 -29.01 5.14
C SER A 540 -35.88 -28.36 5.74
N THR A 541 -34.96 -29.16 6.26
CA THR A 541 -33.66 -28.67 6.74
C THR A 541 -32.61 -28.72 5.62
N VAL A 542 -31.85 -27.64 5.48
CA VAL A 542 -30.73 -27.53 4.53
C VAL A 542 -29.47 -28.09 5.18
N THR A 543 -28.87 -29.11 4.58
CA THR A 543 -27.57 -29.64 5.00
C THR A 543 -26.57 -29.59 3.85
N TYR A 544 -25.29 -29.43 4.15
CA TYR A 544 -24.23 -29.36 3.16
C TYR A 544 -23.34 -30.61 3.19
N ASP A 545 -23.09 -31.19 2.02
CA ASP A 545 -22.00 -32.16 1.86
C ASP A 545 -20.68 -31.40 1.68
N PHE A 546 -20.07 -31.05 2.80
CA PHE A 546 -18.85 -30.25 2.80
C PHE A 546 -17.64 -31.01 2.21
N THR A 547 -17.62 -32.34 2.27
CA THR A 547 -16.53 -33.14 1.69
C THR A 547 -16.55 -33.04 0.17
N VAL A 548 -17.73 -33.18 -0.44
CA VAL A 548 -17.89 -33.01 -1.89
C VAL A 548 -17.64 -31.57 -2.30
N LEU A 549 -18.12 -30.59 -1.52
CA LEU A 549 -17.89 -29.18 -1.78
C LEU A 549 -16.40 -28.83 -1.76
N GLN A 550 -15.65 -29.31 -0.75
CA GLN A 550 -14.19 -29.10 -0.65
C GLN A 550 -13.50 -29.62 -1.90
N ARG A 551 -13.76 -30.87 -2.27
CA ARG A 551 -13.15 -31.49 -3.44
C ARG A 551 -13.42 -30.69 -4.73
N ARG A 552 -14.65 -30.20 -4.92
CA ARG A 552 -15.01 -29.41 -6.11
C ARG A 552 -14.32 -28.04 -6.14
N ILE A 553 -14.18 -27.39 -5.00
CA ILE A 553 -13.44 -26.13 -4.88
C ILE A 553 -11.96 -26.36 -5.19
N GLU A 554 -11.37 -27.41 -4.62
CA GLU A 554 -9.97 -27.78 -4.86
C GLU A 554 -9.69 -28.05 -6.34
N GLU A 555 -10.47 -28.94 -6.96
CA GLU A 555 -10.32 -29.34 -8.36
C GLU A 555 -10.48 -28.17 -9.33
N ARG A 556 -11.37 -27.22 -9.03
CA ARG A 556 -11.69 -26.11 -9.93
C ARG A 556 -10.79 -24.89 -9.75
N PHE A 557 -10.45 -24.53 -8.50
CA PHE A 557 -9.82 -23.24 -8.20
C PHE A 557 -8.40 -23.32 -7.65
N LEU A 558 -8.01 -24.42 -7.00
CA LEU A 558 -6.78 -24.47 -6.20
C LEU A 558 -5.70 -25.37 -6.80
N ARG A 559 -6.10 -26.54 -7.31
CA ARG A 559 -5.16 -27.57 -7.75
C ARG A 559 -4.28 -27.06 -8.89
N HIS A 560 -2.98 -27.34 -8.79
CA HIS A 560 -1.93 -26.98 -9.76
C HIS A 560 -1.75 -25.46 -10.00
N ARG A 561 -2.18 -24.61 -9.06
CA ARG A 561 -1.89 -23.17 -9.15
C ARG A 561 -0.43 -22.89 -8.72
N PRO A 562 0.35 -22.13 -9.51
CA PRO A 562 1.74 -21.80 -9.17
C PRO A 562 1.81 -20.67 -8.15
N LEU A 563 2.98 -20.57 -7.50
CA LEU A 563 3.37 -19.38 -6.75
C LEU A 563 3.74 -18.25 -7.72
N LEU A 564 3.45 -17.02 -7.34
CA LEU A 564 3.68 -15.82 -8.13
C LEU A 564 4.95 -15.10 -7.69
N ASP A 565 5.79 -14.74 -8.66
CA ASP A 565 6.94 -13.87 -8.47
C ASP A 565 6.59 -12.43 -8.90
N ALA A 566 6.43 -11.55 -7.90
CA ALA A 566 5.98 -10.17 -8.09
C ALA A 566 7.05 -9.21 -8.66
N ARG A 567 8.21 -9.72 -9.10
CA ARG A 567 9.21 -8.90 -9.77
C ARG A 567 8.68 -8.41 -11.12
N VAL A 568 8.58 -7.08 -11.26
CA VAL A 568 8.13 -6.41 -12.47
C VAL A 568 9.17 -5.43 -13.01
N GLU A 569 9.02 -5.09 -14.28
CA GLU A 569 9.85 -4.08 -14.92
C GLU A 569 9.54 -2.68 -14.36
N LEU A 570 10.57 -1.96 -13.95
CA LEU A 570 10.44 -0.64 -13.35
C LEU A 570 10.46 0.49 -14.41
N MET A 571 9.72 1.54 -14.12
CA MET A 571 9.75 2.80 -14.83
C MET A 571 11.14 3.44 -14.71
N ALA A 572 11.72 3.78 -15.86
CA ALA A 572 12.97 4.51 -15.96
C ALA A 572 12.72 5.79 -16.75
N TYR A 573 13.17 6.91 -16.20
CA TYR A 573 13.00 8.25 -16.76
C TYR A 573 14.19 8.60 -17.65
N ARG A 574 14.02 9.59 -18.54
CA ARG A 574 15.09 10.06 -19.41
C ARG A 574 16.34 10.51 -18.62
N GLU A 575 16.13 11.14 -17.47
CA GLU A 575 17.19 11.63 -16.58
C GLU A 575 18.06 10.51 -16.00
N ASP A 576 17.52 9.30 -15.87
CA ASP A 576 18.28 8.14 -15.33
C ASP A 576 19.40 7.69 -16.28
N PHE A 577 19.39 8.16 -17.53
CA PHE A 577 20.37 7.83 -18.59
C PHE A 577 21.28 9.01 -18.96
N THR A 578 21.39 10.03 -18.11
CA THR A 578 22.41 11.08 -18.28
C THR A 578 23.81 10.52 -18.11
N SER A 579 24.81 11.12 -18.77
CA SER A 579 26.22 10.70 -18.64
C SER A 579 26.68 10.66 -17.17
N ALA A 580 26.23 11.62 -16.35
CA ALA A 580 26.51 11.65 -14.91
C ALA A 580 25.99 10.39 -14.18
N ASN A 581 24.73 10.01 -14.40
CA ASN A 581 24.14 8.84 -13.76
C ASN A 581 24.73 7.53 -14.27
N ILE A 582 25.01 7.45 -15.57
CA ILE A 582 25.69 6.31 -16.20
C ILE A 582 27.06 6.10 -15.57
N PHE A 583 27.86 7.17 -15.43
CA PHE A 583 29.20 7.05 -14.84
C PHE A 583 29.18 6.82 -13.33
N ALA A 584 28.25 7.42 -12.58
CA ALA A 584 28.09 7.14 -11.17
C ALA A 584 27.74 5.67 -10.90
N ASN A 585 26.95 5.04 -11.78
CA ASN A 585 26.68 3.60 -11.70
C ASN A 585 27.86 2.75 -12.18
N LEU A 586 28.58 3.18 -13.22
CA LEU A 586 29.80 2.50 -13.67
C LEU A 586 30.86 2.45 -12.57
N ASP A 587 31.06 3.56 -11.85
CA ASP A 587 32.04 3.69 -10.76
C ASP A 587 31.74 2.70 -9.60
N LYS A 588 30.46 2.36 -9.37
CA LYS A 588 30.05 1.33 -8.39
C LYS A 588 30.41 -0.09 -8.81
N HIS A 589 30.42 -0.37 -10.10
CA HIS A 589 30.67 -1.72 -10.64
C HIS A 589 32.14 -1.95 -11.03
N ILE A 590 32.83 -0.92 -11.52
CA ILE A 590 34.21 -0.99 -12.01
C ILE A 590 34.95 0.29 -11.59
N PRO A 591 35.91 0.22 -10.65
CA PRO A 591 36.72 1.38 -10.27
C PRO A 591 37.40 2.01 -11.49
N GLN A 592 37.04 3.26 -11.81
CA GLN A 592 37.59 3.99 -12.94
C GLN A 592 38.88 4.73 -12.55
N THR A 593 39.86 4.74 -13.46
CA THR A 593 41.13 5.45 -13.30
C THR A 593 41.41 6.33 -14.53
N PRO A 594 42.02 7.52 -14.36
CA PRO A 594 42.32 8.40 -15.47
C PRO A 594 43.36 7.79 -16.42
N LEU A 595 43.22 8.08 -17.72
CA LEU A 595 44.24 7.76 -18.72
C LEU A 595 45.54 8.55 -18.47
N SER A 596 46.68 7.96 -18.81
CA SER A 596 47.97 8.67 -18.74
C SER A 596 47.99 9.85 -19.73
N ARG A 597 48.67 10.95 -19.37
CA ARG A 597 48.78 12.12 -20.26
C ARG A 597 49.38 11.81 -21.63
N ALA A 598 50.29 10.83 -21.68
CA ALA A 598 50.88 10.37 -22.94
C ALA A 598 49.83 9.69 -23.83
N ALA A 599 49.01 8.80 -23.26
CA ALA A 599 47.91 8.16 -23.98
C ALA A 599 46.84 9.17 -24.40
N GLN A 600 46.46 10.10 -23.52
CA GLN A 600 45.49 11.16 -23.84
C GLN A 600 45.94 12.00 -25.05
N LYS A 601 47.18 12.50 -25.05
CA LYS A 601 47.74 13.27 -26.18
C LYS A 601 47.81 12.44 -27.47
N GLY A 602 48.20 11.17 -27.36
CA GLY A 602 48.23 10.25 -28.50
C GLY A 602 46.85 10.08 -29.14
N ILE A 603 45.83 9.83 -28.32
CA ILE A 603 44.44 9.68 -28.77
C ILE A 603 43.91 10.98 -29.39
N GLN A 604 44.17 12.14 -28.77
CA GLN A 604 43.77 13.44 -29.32
C GLN A 604 44.40 13.75 -30.67
N THR A 605 45.66 13.34 -30.88
CA THR A 605 46.37 13.57 -32.14
C THR A 605 45.81 12.71 -33.28
N GLU A 606 45.35 11.49 -32.97
CA GLU A 606 44.73 10.58 -33.94
C GLU A 606 43.28 10.97 -34.29
N LEU A 607 42.54 11.56 -33.35
CA LEU A 607 41.13 11.87 -33.47
C LEU A 607 40.86 13.27 -34.06
N GLN A 608 41.15 13.46 -35.35
CA GLN A 608 40.98 14.76 -36.02
C GLN A 608 39.69 14.91 -36.82
N HIS A 609 39.01 13.80 -37.15
CA HIS A 609 37.83 13.80 -38.01
C HIS A 609 36.54 13.49 -37.24
N LEU A 610 35.53 14.35 -37.41
CA LEU A 610 34.26 14.25 -36.69
C LEU A 610 33.56 12.88 -36.84
N PRO A 611 33.48 12.24 -38.03
CA PRO A 611 32.86 10.92 -38.17
C PRO A 611 33.57 9.81 -37.39
N GLU A 612 34.91 9.87 -37.31
CA GLU A 612 35.72 8.88 -36.59
C GLU A 612 35.52 8.98 -35.08
N VAL A 613 35.51 10.21 -34.56
CA VAL A 613 35.23 10.48 -33.14
C VAL A 613 33.80 10.05 -32.78
N THR A 614 32.84 10.42 -33.62
CA THR A 614 31.41 10.12 -33.39
C THR A 614 31.15 8.62 -33.40
N ASN A 615 31.68 7.90 -34.39
CA ASN A 615 31.53 6.44 -34.45
C ASN A 615 32.22 5.75 -33.27
N SER A 616 33.41 6.22 -32.86
CA SER A 616 34.11 5.67 -31.70
C SER A 616 33.31 5.89 -30.40
N LEU A 617 32.70 7.07 -30.24
CA LEU A 617 31.81 7.36 -29.11
C LEU A 617 30.57 6.47 -29.12
N THR A 618 29.89 6.30 -30.25
CA THR A 618 28.71 5.40 -30.33
C THR A 618 29.06 3.96 -29.95
N GLN A 619 30.23 3.48 -30.38
CA GLN A 619 30.71 2.15 -30.00
C GLN A 619 31.01 2.06 -28.50
N LEU A 620 31.56 3.13 -27.93
CA LEU A 620 31.86 3.24 -26.51
C LEU A 620 30.59 3.35 -25.66
N ASP A 621 29.56 4.07 -26.13
CA ASP A 621 28.24 4.18 -25.49
C ASP A 621 27.58 2.80 -25.36
N ILE A 622 27.64 1.99 -26.43
CA ILE A 622 27.14 0.61 -26.41
C ILE A 622 27.90 -0.18 -25.35
N ALA A 623 29.24 -0.14 -25.36
CA ALA A 623 30.05 -0.87 -24.40
C ALA A 623 29.77 -0.44 -22.94
N ILE A 624 29.67 0.86 -22.67
CA ILE A 624 29.33 1.41 -21.36
C ILE A 624 27.95 0.92 -20.89
N GLY A 625 26.95 0.90 -21.78
CA GLY A 625 25.60 0.42 -21.45
C GLY A 625 25.60 -1.02 -20.90
N PHE A 626 26.45 -1.90 -21.46
CA PHE A 626 26.65 -3.24 -20.92
C PHE A 626 27.46 -3.26 -19.62
N LEU A 627 28.54 -2.48 -19.54
CA LEU A 627 29.39 -2.43 -18.33
C LEU A 627 28.64 -1.91 -17.11
N VAL A 628 27.72 -0.96 -17.28
CA VAL A 628 26.85 -0.48 -16.19
C VAL A 628 25.89 -1.56 -15.70
N SER A 629 25.46 -2.47 -16.59
CA SER A 629 24.48 -3.51 -16.24
C SER A 629 25.11 -4.78 -15.68
N VAL A 630 26.29 -5.16 -16.19
CA VAL A 630 26.93 -6.46 -15.93
C VAL A 630 28.22 -6.33 -15.13
N GLY A 631 28.85 -5.15 -15.10
CA GLY A 631 30.19 -4.96 -14.57
C GLY A 631 31.27 -5.62 -15.42
N GLY A 632 32.48 -5.72 -14.87
CA GLY A 632 33.63 -6.31 -15.56
C GLY A 632 34.92 -6.17 -14.76
N GLN A 633 35.92 -6.98 -15.07
CA GLN A 633 37.23 -6.87 -14.41
C GLN A 633 38.00 -5.64 -14.94
N PRO A 634 38.50 -4.75 -14.05
CA PRO A 634 39.13 -3.47 -14.42
C PRO A 634 40.23 -3.56 -15.49
N ASP A 635 41.04 -4.62 -15.47
CA ASP A 635 42.24 -4.75 -16.31
C ASP A 635 41.99 -5.41 -17.68
N ILE A 636 40.77 -5.87 -17.96
CA ILE A 636 40.42 -6.44 -19.27
C ILE A 636 40.62 -5.36 -20.35
N PRO A 637 41.34 -5.65 -21.45
CA PRO A 637 41.46 -4.72 -22.56
C PRO A 637 40.09 -4.36 -23.15
N LEU A 638 39.83 -3.08 -23.36
CA LEU A 638 38.53 -2.60 -23.83
C LEU A 638 38.15 -3.20 -25.18
N VAL A 639 39.12 -3.35 -26.08
CA VAL A 639 38.92 -3.95 -27.41
C VAL A 639 38.52 -5.42 -27.31
N ASP A 640 39.13 -6.15 -26.39
CA ASP A 640 38.81 -7.56 -26.18
C ASP A 640 37.37 -7.71 -25.67
N PHE A 641 36.94 -6.85 -24.75
CA PHE A 641 35.55 -6.82 -24.31
C PHE A 641 34.59 -6.49 -25.47
N MET A 642 34.86 -5.45 -26.25
CA MET A 642 34.00 -5.04 -27.37
C MET A 642 33.89 -6.11 -28.46
N ILE A 643 35.00 -6.72 -28.88
CA ILE A 643 35.01 -7.67 -30.00
C ILE A 643 34.67 -9.09 -29.53
N LYS A 644 35.32 -9.58 -28.46
CA LYS A 644 35.21 -10.99 -28.04
C LYS A 644 33.99 -11.24 -27.16
N THR A 645 33.60 -10.28 -26.32
CA THR A 645 32.45 -10.44 -25.41
C THR A 645 31.16 -9.91 -26.04
N LEU A 646 31.17 -8.68 -26.58
CA LEU A 646 29.98 -8.07 -27.17
C LEU A 646 29.76 -8.43 -28.65
N GLY A 647 30.74 -9.03 -29.33
CA GLY A 647 30.62 -9.42 -30.73
C GLY A 647 30.56 -8.25 -31.71
N MET A 648 31.12 -7.10 -31.35
CA MET A 648 31.10 -5.90 -32.20
C MET A 648 31.97 -6.09 -33.45
N ARG A 649 31.44 -5.72 -34.63
CA ARG A 649 32.14 -5.86 -35.93
C ARG A 649 33.26 -4.85 -36.14
N SER A 650 33.23 -3.76 -35.41
CA SER A 650 34.24 -2.70 -35.40
C SER A 650 34.62 -2.39 -33.96
N SER A 651 35.73 -1.69 -33.77
CA SER A 651 36.16 -1.16 -32.47
C SER A 651 36.43 0.33 -32.59
N ILE A 652 36.90 0.94 -31.50
CA ILE A 652 37.42 2.31 -31.47
C ILE A 652 38.48 2.52 -32.56
N HIS A 653 38.40 3.64 -33.28
CA HIS A 653 39.29 3.95 -34.40
C HIS A 653 40.75 4.20 -33.95
N SER A 654 40.94 4.96 -32.88
CA SER A 654 42.26 5.29 -32.32
C SER A 654 43.07 4.03 -31.98
N GLN A 655 44.30 3.94 -32.49
CA GLN A 655 45.23 2.85 -32.19
C GLN A 655 45.75 2.96 -30.76
N GLN A 656 46.06 4.18 -30.30
CA GLN A 656 46.47 4.43 -28.91
C GLN A 656 45.40 3.98 -27.91
N ALA A 657 44.13 4.27 -28.20
CA ALA A 657 43.03 3.80 -27.35
C ALA A 657 42.95 2.27 -27.32
N ARG A 658 43.12 1.60 -28.47
CA ARG A 658 43.06 0.13 -28.56
C ARG A 658 44.17 -0.58 -27.81
N GLN A 659 45.36 0.01 -27.73
CA GLN A 659 46.54 -0.59 -27.10
C GLN A 659 46.62 -0.32 -25.60
N HIS A 660 46.13 0.84 -25.14
CA HIS A 660 46.36 1.31 -23.78
C HIS A 660 45.10 1.42 -22.90
N CYS A 661 43.90 1.20 -23.46
CA CYS A 661 42.64 1.27 -22.69
C CYS A 661 42.15 -0.10 -22.19
N CYS A 662 41.84 -0.16 -20.90
CA CYS A 662 41.16 -1.28 -20.25
C CYS A 662 39.78 -0.80 -19.74
N LEU A 663 38.98 -1.70 -19.16
CA LEU A 663 37.65 -1.37 -18.63
C LEU A 663 37.67 -0.29 -17.54
N LYS A 664 38.77 -0.17 -16.78
CA LYS A 664 38.99 0.94 -15.82
C LYS A 664 39.23 2.31 -16.45
N HIS A 665 39.53 2.39 -17.75
CA HIS A 665 39.83 3.64 -18.44
C HIS A 665 38.63 4.20 -19.22
N VAL A 666 37.48 3.52 -19.22
CA VAL A 666 36.35 3.79 -20.11
C VAL A 666 35.74 5.17 -19.89
N LYS A 667 35.54 5.57 -18.63
CA LYS A 667 35.05 6.92 -18.28
C LYS A 667 35.98 8.01 -18.80
N SER A 668 37.28 7.87 -18.54
CA SER A 668 38.31 8.84 -18.99
C SER A 668 38.43 8.91 -20.51
N LEU A 669 38.33 7.77 -21.19
CA LEU A 669 38.34 7.71 -22.66
C LEU A 669 37.12 8.40 -23.27
N TRP A 670 35.93 8.15 -22.71
CA TRP A 670 34.69 8.73 -23.20
C TRP A 670 34.69 10.26 -23.05
N LEU A 671 35.08 10.77 -21.88
CA LEU A 671 35.15 12.22 -21.63
C LEU A 671 36.14 12.90 -22.56
N LEU A 672 37.30 12.27 -22.80
CA LEU A 672 38.30 12.77 -23.75
C LEU A 672 37.72 12.86 -25.17
N MET A 673 37.13 11.78 -25.67
CA MET A 673 36.54 11.74 -27.01
C MET A 673 35.34 12.68 -27.15
N SER A 674 34.51 12.80 -26.12
CA SER A 674 33.36 13.70 -26.10
C SER A 674 33.82 15.16 -26.15
N HIS A 675 34.88 15.51 -25.42
CA HIS A 675 35.49 16.84 -25.47
C HIS A 675 36.10 17.14 -26.85
N GLU A 676 36.81 16.18 -27.47
CA GLU A 676 37.33 16.35 -28.84
C GLU A 676 36.19 16.54 -29.84
N ARG A 677 35.11 15.75 -29.74
CA ARG A 677 33.90 15.94 -30.56
C ARG A 677 33.34 17.34 -30.39
N ALA A 678 33.22 17.83 -29.15
CA ALA A 678 32.69 19.14 -28.85
C ALA A 678 33.52 20.26 -29.52
N LYS A 679 34.86 20.16 -29.45
CA LYS A 679 35.76 21.11 -30.12
C LYS A 679 35.62 21.08 -31.65
N LEU A 680 35.50 19.89 -32.24
CA LEU A 680 35.30 19.75 -33.69
C LEU A 680 33.96 20.33 -34.15
N LEU A 681 32.87 20.06 -33.42
CA LEU A 681 31.55 20.64 -33.71
C LEU A 681 31.59 22.17 -33.65
N ALA A 682 32.18 22.74 -32.60
CA ALA A 682 32.30 24.18 -32.44
C ALA A 682 33.13 24.83 -33.58
N ARG A 683 34.21 24.18 -34.03
CA ARG A 683 35.01 24.63 -35.19
C ARG A 683 34.22 24.63 -36.50
N HIS A 684 33.23 23.75 -36.63
CA HIS A 684 32.32 23.68 -37.77
C HIS A 684 31.07 24.57 -37.62
N GLY A 685 30.99 25.39 -36.56
CA GLY A 685 29.85 26.26 -36.30
C GLY A 685 28.58 25.51 -35.83
N GLN A 686 28.74 24.26 -35.38
CA GLN A 686 27.67 23.46 -34.78
C GLN A 686 27.72 23.57 -33.25
N ASP A 687 26.57 23.51 -32.59
CA ASP A 687 26.51 23.58 -31.14
C ASP A 687 26.79 22.21 -30.51
N PRO A 688 27.87 22.07 -29.70
CA PRO A 688 28.21 20.80 -29.06
C PRO A 688 27.34 20.43 -27.85
N PHE A 689 26.42 21.32 -27.44
CA PHE A 689 25.66 21.21 -26.20
C PHE A 689 24.14 21.19 -26.40
N ASP A 690 23.63 20.84 -27.59
CA ASP A 690 22.20 20.91 -27.96
C ASP A 690 21.21 20.35 -26.92
N ASP A 691 21.59 19.36 -26.14
CA ASP A 691 20.73 18.70 -25.14
C ASP A 691 20.67 19.40 -23.77
N ILE A 692 21.41 20.51 -23.56
CA ILE A 692 21.49 21.22 -22.27
C ILE A 692 20.39 22.29 -22.13
N GLU A 693 19.83 22.42 -20.92
CA GLU A 693 18.77 23.38 -20.60
C GLU A 693 19.12 24.84 -20.91
N ALA A 694 18.10 25.62 -21.29
CA ALA A 694 18.25 27.04 -21.63
C ALA A 694 18.82 27.91 -20.50
N LYS A 695 18.59 27.52 -19.23
CA LYS A 695 19.07 28.26 -18.05
C LYS A 695 20.60 28.30 -17.91
N TYR A 696 21.33 27.39 -18.56
CA TYR A 696 22.81 27.36 -18.57
C TYR A 696 23.43 27.93 -19.87
N ARG A 697 22.63 28.60 -20.71
CA ARG A 697 23.03 29.14 -22.01
C ARG A 697 23.13 30.67 -22.04
N GLU A 698 23.17 31.33 -20.88
CA GLU A 698 23.32 32.78 -20.85
C GLU A 698 24.70 33.20 -21.38
N THR A 699 24.72 34.20 -22.26
CA THR A 699 25.95 34.71 -22.88
C THR A 699 26.71 35.63 -21.94
N LEU A 700 28.04 35.58 -21.98
CA LEU A 700 28.90 36.51 -21.26
C LEU A 700 28.77 37.93 -21.85
N THR A 701 28.83 38.92 -20.97
CA THR A 701 28.95 40.34 -21.34
C THR A 701 30.37 40.68 -21.80
N ASP A 702 30.52 41.77 -22.56
CA ASP A 702 31.84 42.23 -23.05
C ASP A 702 32.85 42.50 -21.93
N GLU A 703 32.38 42.92 -20.74
CA GLU A 703 33.23 43.10 -19.55
C GLU A 703 33.71 41.75 -19.00
N GLN A 704 32.81 40.77 -18.84
CA GLN A 704 33.16 39.42 -18.40
C GLN A 704 34.12 38.74 -19.38
N ILE A 705 33.92 38.90 -20.69
CA ILE A 705 34.84 38.37 -21.72
C ILE A 705 36.23 38.99 -21.58
N ARG A 706 36.33 40.30 -21.33
CA ARG A 706 37.62 40.98 -21.10
C ARG A 706 38.33 40.44 -19.86
N GLN A 707 37.60 40.25 -18.76
CA GLN A 707 38.15 39.69 -17.52
C GLN A 707 38.59 38.23 -17.68
N LEU A 708 37.80 37.42 -18.38
CA LEU A 708 38.15 36.04 -18.72
C LEU A 708 39.42 35.98 -19.57
N ARG A 709 39.53 36.79 -20.63
CA ARG A 709 40.71 36.82 -21.51
C ARG A 709 41.98 37.21 -20.75
N ALA A 710 41.91 38.22 -19.87
CA ALA A 710 43.05 38.62 -19.04
C ALA A 710 43.56 37.50 -18.12
N LEU A 711 42.65 36.63 -17.66
CA LEU A 711 42.99 35.46 -16.84
C LEU A 711 43.66 34.35 -17.66
N LEU A 712 43.24 34.14 -18.91
CA LEU A 712 43.77 33.07 -19.77
C LEU A 712 45.25 33.24 -20.14
N GLU A 713 45.82 34.45 -20.02
CA GLU A 713 47.25 34.72 -20.25
C GLU A 713 48.17 34.03 -19.22
N HIS A 714 47.64 33.62 -18.07
CA HIS A 714 48.43 33.13 -16.93
C HIS A 714 48.05 31.71 -16.49
N VAL A 715 47.34 30.96 -17.34
CA VAL A 715 46.76 29.66 -17.00
C VAL A 715 47.03 28.62 -18.09
N HIS A 716 47.12 27.34 -17.71
CA HIS A 716 47.06 26.22 -18.65
C HIS A 716 45.66 26.10 -19.26
N VAL A 717 45.45 26.77 -20.39
CA VAL A 717 44.14 26.90 -21.05
C VAL A 717 43.50 25.54 -21.38
N ASP A 718 44.28 24.57 -21.88
CA ASP A 718 43.75 23.24 -22.22
C ASP A 718 43.19 22.48 -21.02
N LEU A 719 43.83 22.61 -19.84
CA LEU A 719 43.37 21.96 -18.61
C LEU A 719 42.11 22.64 -18.07
N LEU A 720 42.06 23.98 -18.12
CA LEU A 720 40.88 24.75 -17.70
C LEU A 720 39.68 24.47 -18.62
N LEU A 721 39.91 24.42 -19.93
CA LEU A 721 38.88 24.13 -20.93
C LEU A 721 38.28 22.74 -20.71
N TYR A 722 39.13 21.72 -20.49
CA TYR A 722 38.67 20.36 -20.19
C TYR A 722 37.94 20.27 -18.85
N ALA A 723 38.44 20.92 -17.79
CA ALA A 723 37.81 20.92 -16.48
C ALA A 723 36.41 21.56 -16.50
N ILE A 724 36.25 22.69 -17.21
CA ILE A 724 34.95 23.34 -17.38
C ILE A 724 34.01 22.43 -18.19
N TYR A 725 34.50 21.78 -19.24
CA TYR A 725 33.69 20.83 -20.04
C TYR A 725 33.16 19.67 -19.20
N GLU A 726 34.06 19.00 -18.47
CA GLU A 726 33.74 17.84 -17.65
C GLU A 726 32.76 18.19 -16.52
N CYS A 727 33.04 19.27 -15.78
CA CYS A 727 32.17 19.75 -14.71
C CYS A 727 30.80 20.19 -15.25
N SER A 728 30.76 20.83 -16.43
CA SER A 728 29.49 21.22 -17.06
C SER A 728 28.61 20.01 -17.34
N LEU A 729 29.21 18.94 -17.87
CA LEU A 729 28.49 17.73 -18.28
C LEU A 729 28.09 16.82 -17.10
N LEU A 730 28.96 16.71 -16.08
CA LEU A 730 28.80 15.74 -15.00
C LEU A 730 28.22 16.31 -13.69
N GLN A 731 28.19 17.64 -13.52
CA GLN A 731 27.65 18.27 -12.30
C GLN A 731 26.69 19.43 -12.61
N ILE A 732 27.10 20.42 -13.40
CA ILE A 732 26.34 21.68 -13.54
C ILE A 732 25.01 21.44 -14.26
N THR A 733 25.00 20.64 -15.31
CA THR A 733 23.83 20.45 -16.19
C THR A 733 23.02 19.21 -15.88
N VAL A 734 23.36 18.53 -14.79
CA VAL A 734 22.61 17.39 -14.26
C VAL A 734 21.36 17.92 -13.57
N LYS A 735 20.19 17.52 -14.06
CA LYS A 735 18.92 17.81 -13.39
C LYS A 735 18.91 17.22 -11.99
N GLN A 736 18.96 18.09 -10.99
CA GLN A 736 18.74 17.72 -9.59
C GLN A 736 17.24 17.83 -9.27
N ASP A 737 16.76 16.95 -8.39
CA ASP A 737 15.39 17.04 -7.87
C ASP A 737 15.31 18.27 -6.96
N PRO A 738 14.45 19.28 -7.26
CA PRO A 738 14.31 20.47 -6.42
C PRO A 738 13.91 20.15 -4.97
N ASN A 739 13.36 18.96 -4.74
CA ASN A 739 12.95 18.48 -3.41
C ASN A 739 14.02 17.60 -2.74
N ALA A 740 15.20 17.40 -3.33
CA ALA A 740 16.29 16.68 -2.69
C ALA A 740 16.92 17.53 -1.58
N GLU A 741 17.28 16.89 -0.46
CA GLU A 741 17.84 17.55 0.74
C GLU A 741 19.16 18.30 0.45
N ASP A 742 19.92 17.85 -0.56
CA ASP A 742 21.17 18.47 -1.02
C ASP A 742 20.99 19.34 -2.29
N TYR A 743 19.76 19.79 -2.59
CA TYR A 743 19.51 20.62 -3.77
C TYR A 743 20.27 21.95 -3.67
N ILE A 744 21.24 22.13 -4.56
CA ILE A 744 21.93 23.40 -4.75
C ILE A 744 21.63 23.84 -6.18
N ASP A 745 20.87 24.93 -6.31
CA ASP A 745 20.68 25.56 -7.61
C ASP A 745 21.98 26.24 -8.03
N ASN A 746 22.85 25.48 -8.70
CA ASN A 746 24.16 25.97 -9.11
C ASN A 746 24.08 27.17 -10.08
N GLN A 747 22.91 27.49 -10.66
CA GLN A 747 22.75 28.50 -11.70
C GLN A 747 23.41 29.85 -11.36
N ASP A 748 23.18 30.34 -10.15
CA ASP A 748 23.66 31.65 -9.70
C ASP A 748 24.96 31.58 -8.88
N HIS A 749 25.57 30.41 -8.77
CA HIS A 749 26.86 30.26 -8.10
C HIS A 749 28.03 30.66 -9.02
N PRO A 750 29.11 31.27 -8.48
CA PRO A 750 30.31 31.55 -9.26
C PRO A 750 30.88 30.28 -9.90
N LEU A 751 31.04 30.28 -11.22
CA LEU A 751 31.49 29.11 -11.98
C LEU A 751 32.85 28.59 -11.50
N GLY A 752 33.77 29.50 -11.15
CA GLY A 752 35.09 29.13 -10.64
C GLY A 752 35.03 28.33 -9.34
N TYR A 753 34.06 28.62 -8.47
CA TYR A 753 33.84 27.88 -7.22
C TYR A 753 33.29 26.48 -7.51
N VAL A 754 32.24 26.39 -8.34
CA VAL A 754 31.59 25.11 -8.69
C VAL A 754 32.59 24.15 -9.35
N VAL A 755 33.42 24.64 -10.28
CA VAL A 755 34.45 23.81 -10.93
C VAL A 755 35.57 23.43 -9.94
N SER A 756 35.93 24.31 -9.00
CA SER A 756 36.91 23.97 -7.96
C SER A 756 36.41 22.84 -7.08
N GLU A 757 35.17 22.94 -6.60
CA GLU A 757 34.53 21.95 -5.75
C GLU A 757 34.41 20.59 -6.45
N TYR A 758 34.06 20.60 -7.75
CA TYR A 758 34.07 19.37 -8.57
C TYR A 758 35.44 18.69 -8.61
N LEU A 759 36.50 19.47 -8.85
CA LEU A 759 37.87 18.92 -8.95
C LEU A 759 38.32 18.34 -7.60
N ASP A 760 37.97 19.00 -6.50
CA ASP A 760 38.27 18.51 -5.14
C ASP A 760 37.51 17.21 -4.84
N ALA A 761 36.23 17.15 -5.19
CA ALA A 761 35.38 15.96 -4.99
C ALA A 761 35.80 14.75 -5.84
N THR A 762 36.43 14.98 -6.99
CA THR A 762 36.90 13.93 -7.92
C THR A 762 38.38 13.59 -7.76
N GLU A 763 39.06 14.16 -6.76
CA GLU A 763 40.52 14.05 -6.56
C GLU A 763 41.33 14.38 -7.83
N ALA A 764 40.78 15.25 -8.68
CA ALA A 764 41.39 15.65 -9.93
C ALA A 764 42.55 16.64 -9.70
N GLN A 765 43.32 16.93 -10.75
CA GLN A 765 44.44 17.86 -10.63
C GLN A 765 43.92 19.27 -10.28
N PRO A 766 44.38 19.86 -9.15
CA PRO A 766 43.90 21.17 -8.73
C PRO A 766 44.39 22.26 -9.69
N LEU A 767 43.50 23.21 -9.99
CA LEU A 767 43.80 24.39 -10.79
C LEU A 767 43.87 25.62 -9.88
N PRO A 768 45.08 26.14 -9.56
CA PRO A 768 45.25 27.25 -8.61
C PRO A 768 44.48 28.52 -8.98
N VAL A 769 44.15 28.71 -10.27
CA VAL A 769 43.39 29.86 -10.73
C VAL A 769 41.93 29.86 -10.24
N LEU A 770 41.35 28.68 -9.99
CA LEU A 770 39.98 28.52 -9.53
C LEU A 770 39.83 28.78 -8.03
N THR A 771 40.85 28.45 -7.23
CA THR A 771 40.85 28.60 -5.76
C THR A 771 41.38 29.94 -5.25
N SER A 772 42.18 30.66 -6.05
CA SER A 772 42.89 31.88 -5.62
C SER A 772 42.09 33.20 -5.72
N ARG A 773 40.75 33.15 -5.84
CA ARG A 773 39.87 34.31 -6.14
C ARG A 773 40.27 35.11 -7.40
N ARG A 774 41.06 34.50 -8.30
CA ARG A 774 41.45 35.11 -9.58
C ARG A 774 40.39 34.92 -10.65
N PHE A 775 39.61 33.84 -10.58
CA PHE A 775 38.49 33.63 -11.47
C PHE A 775 37.38 34.67 -11.20
N PRO A 776 36.83 35.34 -12.24
CA PRO A 776 35.80 36.37 -12.06
C PRO A 776 34.56 35.81 -11.35
N SER A 777 34.16 36.46 -10.25
CA SER A 777 33.03 36.00 -9.42
C SER A 777 31.67 36.29 -10.04
N ASP A 778 31.61 37.20 -11.00
CA ASP A 778 30.42 37.55 -11.79
C ASP A 778 30.18 36.59 -12.96
N ILE A 779 31.14 35.72 -13.29
CA ILE A 779 30.93 34.59 -14.21
C ILE A 779 30.29 33.45 -13.41
N LEU A 780 28.96 33.39 -13.46
CA LEU A 780 28.14 32.35 -12.81
C LEU A 780 28.00 31.07 -13.64
N ALA A 781 27.52 29.99 -13.02
CA ALA A 781 27.36 28.69 -13.70
C ALA A 781 26.36 28.73 -14.87
N LYS A 782 25.39 29.66 -14.85
CA LYS A 782 24.51 29.93 -16.00
C LYS A 782 25.24 30.35 -17.29
N HIS A 783 26.49 30.82 -17.16
CA HIS A 783 27.36 31.17 -18.29
C HIS A 783 28.38 30.08 -18.64
N CYS A 784 28.27 28.86 -18.09
CA CYS A 784 29.30 27.82 -18.23
C CYS A 784 29.61 27.45 -19.68
N LEU A 785 28.57 27.32 -20.52
CA LEU A 785 28.72 26.92 -21.92
C LEU A 785 29.36 28.02 -22.76
N ASP A 786 28.97 29.28 -22.54
CA ASP A 786 29.56 30.41 -23.26
C ASP A 786 31.00 30.67 -22.79
N THR A 787 31.28 30.49 -21.50
CA THR A 787 32.65 30.51 -20.96
C THR A 787 33.53 29.48 -21.65
N TRP A 788 33.07 28.23 -21.80
CA TRP A 788 33.80 27.19 -22.52
C TRP A 788 34.06 27.58 -23.99
N ARG A 789 33.05 28.14 -24.68
CA ARG A 789 33.19 28.61 -26.07
C ARG A 789 34.20 29.73 -26.19
N GLN A 790 34.19 30.73 -25.30
CA GLN A 790 35.13 31.84 -25.32
C GLN A 790 36.58 31.39 -25.06
N ILE A 791 36.78 30.43 -24.17
CA ILE A 791 38.10 29.84 -23.93
C ILE A 791 38.58 29.08 -25.18
N LEU A 792 37.70 28.32 -25.83
CA LEU A 792 38.03 27.62 -27.07
C LEU A 792 38.40 28.61 -28.19
N LEU A 793 37.65 29.71 -28.37
CA LEU A 793 37.99 30.76 -29.33
C LEU A 793 39.37 31.35 -29.06
N TYR A 794 39.70 31.63 -27.80
CA TYR A 794 41.03 32.11 -27.40
C TYR A 794 42.14 31.10 -27.75
N THR A 795 41.93 29.79 -27.56
CA THR A 795 42.92 28.77 -27.98
C THR A 795 43.13 28.74 -29.50
N ALA A 796 42.07 28.96 -30.28
CA ALA A 796 42.17 29.05 -31.74
C ALA A 796 42.95 30.31 -32.15
N GLU A 797 42.66 31.46 -31.53
CA GLU A 797 43.38 32.73 -31.76
C GLU A 797 44.89 32.59 -31.48
N LEU A 798 45.29 31.90 -30.39
CA LEU A 798 46.70 31.62 -30.08
C LEU A 798 47.38 30.74 -31.13
N GLN A 799 46.69 29.69 -31.61
CA GLN A 799 47.20 28.80 -32.66
C GLN A 799 47.40 29.53 -33.99
N TYR A 800 46.53 30.48 -34.35
CA TYR A 800 46.70 31.34 -35.52
C TYR A 800 47.79 32.42 -35.35
N ALA A 801 48.03 32.87 -34.12
CA ALA A 801 49.05 33.87 -33.79
C ALA A 801 50.47 33.30 -33.64
N GLY A 802 50.65 31.97 -33.73
CA GLY A 802 51.96 31.32 -33.65
C GLY A 802 52.64 31.40 -32.28
N LYS A 803 51.87 31.56 -31.20
CA LYS A 803 52.35 31.63 -29.80
C LYS A 803 52.02 30.38 -29.01
#